data_AF-A0A3S9EAR8-F1
#
_entry.id   AF-A0A3S9EAR8-F1
#
_cell.length_a   1.000
_cell.length_b   1.000
_cell.length_c   1.000
_cell.angle_alpha   90.00
_cell.angle_beta   90.00
_cell.angle_gamma   90.00
#
_symmetry.space_group_name_H-M   'P 1'
#
loop_
_entity.id
_entity.type
_entity.pdbx_description
1 polymer ?
#
loop_
_entity_poly.entity_id
_entity_poly.type
_entity_poly.pdbx_seq_one_letter_code
_entity_poly.pdbx_strand_id
1 'polypeptide(L)'
;MNPVIGTSDIVLSFYQSDDIVGDIRDATQDIIDQAQAAANVAAEAMTTVIDPQFATLAAAEAFSPVIAPTYIRTAFYDSHQVAGSGAVYRKNGTSAGDLVITLSDGLTLAGYTLASIPVAASMLGARGGANATVAIDALLAGSYPHVLIDGSYQTDGNHIISTAKKRVECLGGSALTLRAPVGTVTGHYPVIDIAADDVQVDGDLTIDGGSHAGYEASIGIRAGLSTGARRKRPTIRGVKVRNLGLAGVMALCVDSPTIEDIDGYNIVTPTGGEFGDTVYVAGVRKPIVRNIRSAKCKRDGVVLTYTGNLNTTDVLVDGVFADAHLDSPSAGVWVEMTGARDPRGIITNVVANDCLVGVAATDANSEIVISNVKAIGNRLSGSSAGNVFGVQIQSGRLDNWYIDRYNTALQLEPNGEYQFALSSQVGSFATGEIVSGGTSGSTGTLRFQHFEIVITGSTVDYELGETVTGGSSGAMGTLVDFFANVLRVLPVIGMFQAAETITGGTSAIAKTASSVTRRIYVRGSAGIFSSGETIAGGTSGATAVIAAPYQTPLAIGPGTLMNCSTDAIVVANCVTPASLSLTGIRGNTQSHGIRFNLSAGQRLRKVSLRDIALRNSTSVGIAFRVTTGGVIDEMLVDGFDMSEWVGDGTGSSITAGIVTRFIGGDNPGLQGTSSVPINLGANTTLFGLHNRAFCHNNGAGAARTHTLPPAVPGLRIGFAGVHSTHVMNLDPNGTDTIKGGGAGKYLILDPGERVILEAYAAGLWVVSSAIGWSGDFEA
;
A
#
# COMPACT_ATOMS: atom_id res chain seq x y z
N MET A 1 63.89 -88.03 75.88
CA MET A 1 62.58 -88.69 76.02
C MET A 1 61.74 -88.27 74.83
N ASN A 2 61.29 -89.22 74.01
CA ASN A 2 60.26 -88.94 72.99
C ASN A 2 58.88 -89.12 73.64
N PRO A 3 57.88 -88.34 73.20
CA PRO A 3 56.53 -88.86 73.10
C PRO A 3 55.98 -88.75 71.66
N VAL A 4 54.88 -89.48 71.47
CA VAL A 4 54.36 -90.09 70.25
C VAL A 4 52.84 -89.85 70.20
N ILE A 5 52.32 -89.56 69.00
CA ILE A 5 50.96 -89.77 68.44
C ILE A 5 49.77 -88.94 68.94
N GLY A 6 48.94 -88.48 67.97
CA GLY A 6 47.48 -88.52 68.14
C GLY A 6 46.65 -87.59 67.26
N THR A 7 46.19 -88.12 66.12
CA THR A 7 45.13 -87.63 65.21
C THR A 7 43.95 -86.92 65.89
N SER A 8 43.76 -85.63 65.61
CA SER A 8 42.46 -84.93 65.67
C SER A 8 42.56 -83.65 64.83
N ASP A 9 41.66 -83.52 63.86
CA ASP A 9 41.37 -82.42 62.95
C ASP A 9 42.24 -81.15 63.03
N ILE A 10 43.00 -80.88 61.96
CA ILE A 10 43.41 -79.52 61.62
C ILE A 10 42.13 -78.79 61.18
N VAL A 11 41.41 -78.19 62.12
CA VAL A 11 40.48 -77.12 61.80
C VAL A 11 41.33 -75.88 61.51
N LEU A 12 41.63 -75.66 60.22
CA LEU A 12 41.99 -74.34 59.71
C LEU A 12 40.76 -73.43 59.86
N SER A 13 40.51 -72.93 61.06
CA SER A 13 39.63 -71.77 61.21
C SER A 13 40.46 -70.54 60.85
N PHE A 14 40.17 -69.97 59.69
CA PHE A 14 40.58 -68.61 59.35
C PHE A 14 39.80 -67.63 60.24
N TYR A 15 40.06 -67.62 61.55
CA TYR A 15 39.76 -66.44 62.33
C TYR A 15 40.77 -65.40 61.88
N GLN A 16 40.33 -64.51 60.98
CA GLN A 16 40.93 -63.17 60.89
C GLN A 16 41.00 -62.68 62.34
N SER A 17 42.21 -62.32 62.81
CA SER A 17 42.40 -61.90 64.19
C SER A 17 41.39 -60.82 64.54
N ASP A 18 40.90 -60.83 65.78
CA ASP A 18 39.96 -59.81 66.27
C ASP A 18 40.46 -58.37 65.97
N ASP A 19 41.78 -58.19 65.83
CA ASP A 19 42.43 -56.96 65.38
C ASP A 19 41.99 -56.50 63.98
N ILE A 20 41.90 -57.40 62.98
CA ILE A 20 41.46 -57.03 61.60
C ILE A 20 39.98 -56.66 61.59
N VAL A 21 39.16 -57.36 62.40
CA VAL A 21 37.74 -57.06 62.55
C VAL A 21 37.56 -55.71 63.27
N GLY A 22 38.43 -55.39 64.24
CA GLY A 22 38.52 -54.08 64.89
C GLY A 22 38.88 -52.97 63.91
N ASP A 23 39.96 -53.13 63.14
CA ASP A 23 40.43 -52.15 62.15
C ASP A 23 39.39 -51.89 61.06
N ILE A 24 38.69 -52.93 60.58
CA ILE A 24 37.60 -52.77 59.60
C ILE A 24 36.43 -52.02 60.22
N ARG A 25 36.09 -52.28 61.49
CA ARG A 25 34.99 -51.62 62.18
C ARG A 25 35.30 -50.15 62.41
N ASP A 26 36.52 -49.82 62.81
CA ASP A 26 36.98 -48.45 63.03
C ASP A 26 37.04 -47.68 61.71
N ALA A 27 37.60 -48.26 60.65
CA ALA A 27 37.59 -47.65 59.32
C ALA A 27 36.17 -47.47 58.75
N THR A 28 35.25 -48.40 59.05
CA THR A 28 33.84 -48.27 58.65
C THR A 28 33.15 -47.17 59.45
N GLN A 29 33.47 -47.04 60.74
CA GLN A 29 32.93 -45.97 61.59
C GLN A 29 33.43 -44.60 61.15
N ASP A 30 34.72 -44.48 60.79
CA ASP A 30 35.29 -43.25 60.22
C ASP A 30 34.58 -42.86 58.91
N ILE A 31 34.29 -43.83 58.03
CA ILE A 31 33.54 -43.58 56.79
C ILE A 31 32.10 -43.15 57.10
N ILE A 32 31.43 -43.78 58.08
CA ILE A 32 30.08 -43.40 58.50
C ILE A 32 30.08 -41.98 59.08
N ASP A 33 31.05 -41.63 59.91
CA ASP A 33 31.18 -40.32 60.54
C ASP A 33 31.47 -39.25 59.48
N GLN A 34 32.31 -39.55 58.49
CA GLN A 34 32.61 -38.66 57.38
C GLN A 34 31.41 -38.49 56.44
N ALA A 35 30.65 -39.57 56.18
CA ALA A 35 29.39 -39.52 55.44
C ALA A 35 28.30 -38.74 56.20
N GLN A 36 28.23 -38.88 57.53
CA GLN A 36 27.30 -38.14 58.37
C GLN A 36 27.69 -36.66 58.46
N ALA A 37 28.99 -36.33 58.53
CA ALA A 37 29.46 -34.96 58.46
C ALA A 37 29.13 -34.32 57.11
N ALA A 38 29.32 -35.04 55.99
CA ALA A 38 28.91 -34.57 54.67
C ALA A 38 27.39 -34.39 54.56
N ALA A 39 26.60 -35.31 55.13
CA ALA A 39 25.15 -35.21 55.18
C ALA A 39 24.67 -34.02 56.04
N ASN A 40 25.34 -33.76 57.16
CA ASN A 40 25.05 -32.62 58.04
C ASN A 40 25.40 -31.29 57.36
N VAL A 41 26.56 -31.19 56.69
CA VAL A 41 26.92 -30.00 55.88
C VAL A 41 25.90 -29.79 54.75
N ALA A 42 25.44 -30.86 54.10
CA ALA A 42 24.39 -30.77 53.09
C ALA A 42 23.05 -30.34 53.70
N ALA A 43 22.67 -30.83 54.88
CA ALA A 43 21.44 -30.47 55.58
C ALA A 43 21.46 -29.02 56.11
N GLU A 44 22.60 -28.54 56.61
CA GLU A 44 22.80 -27.15 57.03
C GLU A 44 22.75 -26.19 55.82
N ALA A 45 23.35 -26.59 54.69
CA ALA A 45 23.25 -25.85 53.44
C ALA A 45 21.81 -25.83 52.87
N MET A 46 21.00 -26.86 53.15
CA MET A 46 19.60 -26.95 52.71
C MET A 46 18.60 -26.24 53.63
N THR A 47 18.93 -26.03 54.91
CA THR A 47 18.00 -25.46 55.91
C THR A 47 17.99 -23.93 55.96
N THR A 48 18.88 -23.27 55.23
CA THR A 48 18.97 -21.80 55.14
C THR A 48 18.74 -21.30 53.72
N VAL A 49 17.69 -21.79 53.05
CA VAL A 49 17.19 -21.12 51.84
C VAL A 49 16.55 -19.80 52.27
N ILE A 50 17.38 -18.78 52.46
CA ILE A 50 16.95 -17.39 52.55
C ILE A 50 16.54 -17.01 51.12
N ASP A 51 15.26 -16.68 50.94
CA ASP A 51 14.74 -16.15 49.68
C ASP A 51 14.42 -14.67 49.90
N PRO A 52 15.10 -13.74 49.21
CA PRO A 52 16.24 -13.90 48.29
C PRO A 52 17.60 -14.20 48.99
N GLN A 53 18.48 -14.98 48.33
CA GLN A 53 19.76 -15.45 48.90
C GLN A 53 20.82 -14.34 49.03
N PHE A 54 20.84 -13.41 48.10
CA PHE A 54 21.80 -12.31 48.06
C PHE A 54 21.08 -10.97 47.88
N ALA A 55 21.60 -9.92 48.51
CA ALA A 55 21.02 -8.59 48.39
C ALA A 55 21.16 -7.99 46.98
N THR A 56 22.25 -8.27 46.27
CA THR A 56 22.59 -7.71 44.94
C THR A 56 23.30 -8.73 44.05
N LEU A 57 23.39 -8.46 42.74
CA LEU A 57 24.18 -9.23 41.79
C LEU A 57 25.65 -9.31 42.21
N ALA A 58 26.27 -8.17 42.55
CA ALA A 58 27.67 -8.13 42.97
C ALA A 58 27.94 -8.96 44.25
N ALA A 59 26.98 -8.99 45.19
CA ALA A 59 27.09 -9.84 46.37
C ALA A 59 27.00 -11.33 46.03
N ALA A 60 26.22 -11.70 45.02
CA ALA A 60 26.15 -13.05 44.51
C ALA A 60 27.40 -13.45 43.70
N GLU A 61 27.99 -12.53 42.94
CA GLU A 61 29.26 -12.77 42.21
C GLU A 61 30.45 -13.00 43.16
N ALA A 62 30.42 -12.38 44.34
CA ALA A 62 31.40 -12.60 45.40
C ALA A 62 31.21 -13.94 46.15
N PHE A 63 30.13 -14.68 45.90
CA PHE A 63 29.87 -15.96 46.55
C PHE A 63 30.78 -17.05 46.01
N SER A 64 31.59 -17.66 46.88
CA SER A 64 32.61 -18.64 46.48
C SER A 64 32.42 -20.01 47.17
N PRO A 65 31.42 -20.81 46.74
CA PRO A 65 31.16 -22.12 47.31
C PRO A 65 32.14 -23.18 46.79
N VAL A 66 32.25 -24.29 47.53
CA VAL A 66 32.99 -25.49 47.06
C VAL A 66 32.29 -26.13 45.86
N ILE A 67 30.96 -26.14 45.86
CA ILE A 67 30.13 -26.68 44.77
C ILE A 67 29.16 -25.60 44.32
N ALA A 68 29.20 -25.24 43.03
CA ALA A 68 28.29 -24.25 42.46
C ALA A 68 26.81 -24.70 42.57
N PRO A 69 25.93 -23.91 43.22
CA PRO A 69 24.50 -24.17 43.32
C PRO A 69 23.82 -24.28 41.95
N THR A 70 22.69 -24.97 41.89
CA THR A 70 21.88 -25.01 40.66
C THR A 70 21.22 -23.66 40.35
N TYR A 71 20.80 -22.94 41.39
CA TYR A 71 20.14 -21.63 41.29
C TYR A 71 20.74 -20.63 42.26
N ILE A 72 20.77 -19.36 41.84
CA ILE A 72 21.15 -18.21 42.66
C ILE A 72 20.01 -17.19 42.57
N ARG A 73 19.62 -16.61 43.71
CA ARG A 73 18.58 -15.57 43.78
C ARG A 73 19.10 -14.27 44.36
N THR A 74 18.74 -13.16 43.72
CA THR A 74 19.09 -11.80 44.17
C THR A 74 17.82 -11.02 44.52
N ALA A 75 17.89 -10.19 45.56
CA ALA A 75 16.80 -9.30 45.97
C ALA A 75 16.64 -8.13 44.99
N PHE A 76 17.76 -7.62 44.52
CA PHE A 76 17.87 -6.49 43.60
C PHE A 76 19.06 -6.70 42.67
N TYR A 77 19.10 -5.96 41.56
CA TYR A 77 20.27 -5.95 40.68
C TYR A 77 21.48 -5.32 41.38
N ASP A 78 21.29 -4.13 41.97
CA ASP A 78 22.34 -3.36 42.63
C ASP A 78 21.84 -2.68 43.92
N SER A 79 22.69 -1.84 44.51
CA SER A 79 22.39 -1.11 45.76
C SER A 79 21.32 -0.03 45.62
N HIS A 80 20.83 0.29 44.41
CA HIS A 80 19.76 1.27 44.21
C HIS A 80 18.38 0.67 44.48
N GLN A 81 18.28 -0.65 44.66
CA GLN A 81 17.09 -1.35 45.13
C GLN A 81 15.82 -1.05 44.30
N VAL A 82 15.97 -0.99 42.97
CA VAL A 82 14.84 -0.80 42.06
C VAL A 82 13.85 -1.95 42.23
N ALA A 83 12.60 -1.65 42.54
CA ALA A 83 11.57 -2.66 42.72
C ALA A 83 11.44 -3.54 41.46
N GLY A 84 11.43 -4.86 41.64
CA GLY A 84 11.37 -5.82 40.53
C GLY A 84 12.71 -6.14 39.85
N SER A 85 13.81 -5.48 40.24
CA SER A 85 15.16 -5.75 39.67
C SER A 85 15.84 -7.02 40.17
N GLY A 86 15.28 -7.67 41.20
CA GLY A 86 15.76 -8.97 41.67
C GLY A 86 15.54 -10.07 40.64
N ALA A 87 16.45 -11.04 40.61
CA ALA A 87 16.44 -12.07 39.58
C ALA A 87 16.81 -13.46 40.10
N VAL A 88 16.35 -14.48 39.37
CA VAL A 88 16.74 -15.88 39.55
C VAL A 88 17.66 -16.29 38.42
N TYR A 89 18.84 -16.79 38.76
CA TYR A 89 19.85 -17.26 37.83
C TYR A 89 19.97 -18.78 37.93
N ARG A 90 20.02 -19.47 36.79
CA ARG A 90 20.20 -20.93 36.70
C ARG A 90 21.57 -21.25 36.14
N LYS A 91 22.28 -22.20 36.77
CA LYS A 91 23.57 -22.69 36.30
C LYS A 91 23.44 -23.21 34.87
N ASN A 92 24.30 -22.74 33.97
CA ASN A 92 24.18 -23.02 32.53
C ASN A 92 25.23 -24.02 32.00
N GLY A 93 26.11 -24.51 32.87
CA GLY A 93 27.14 -25.50 32.51
C GLY A 93 28.35 -24.91 31.75
N THR A 94 28.47 -23.59 31.67
CA THR A 94 29.59 -22.88 31.06
C THR A 94 30.34 -22.04 32.09
N SER A 95 31.44 -21.40 31.70
CA SER A 95 32.20 -20.43 32.52
C SER A 95 31.76 -18.97 32.29
N ALA A 96 30.68 -18.74 31.55
CA ALA A 96 30.16 -17.42 31.21
C ALA A 96 28.64 -17.34 31.40
N GLY A 97 28.08 -16.14 31.48
CA GLY A 97 26.65 -15.95 31.63
C GLY A 97 26.29 -14.56 32.11
N ASP A 98 25.04 -14.39 32.52
CA ASP A 98 24.50 -13.16 33.10
C ASP A 98 24.99 -12.94 34.54
N LEU A 99 25.44 -14.02 35.19
CA LEU A 99 26.11 -14.04 36.49
C LEU A 99 27.20 -15.10 36.42
N VAL A 100 28.39 -14.79 36.94
CA VAL A 100 29.52 -15.72 37.03
C VAL A 100 30.06 -15.70 38.45
N ILE A 101 30.28 -16.87 39.05
CA ILE A 101 30.96 -17.00 40.34
C ILE A 101 32.27 -17.77 40.20
N THR A 102 33.24 -17.46 41.06
CA THR A 102 34.47 -18.23 41.21
C THR A 102 34.31 -19.20 42.39
N LEU A 103 34.53 -20.49 42.17
CA LEU A 103 34.48 -21.49 43.24
C LEU A 103 35.61 -21.30 44.26
N SER A 104 35.52 -21.97 45.40
CA SER A 104 36.47 -21.81 46.53
C SER A 104 37.92 -22.14 46.20
N ASP A 105 38.19 -22.78 45.05
CA ASP A 105 39.54 -23.03 44.53
C ASP A 105 40.20 -21.78 43.91
N GLY A 106 39.45 -20.68 43.76
CA GLY A 106 39.92 -19.43 43.18
C GLY A 106 40.17 -19.46 41.67
N LEU A 107 39.87 -20.58 41.00
CA LEU A 107 40.22 -20.82 39.60
C LEU A 107 39.01 -21.24 38.74
N THR A 108 38.11 -22.05 39.29
CA THR A 108 36.97 -22.59 38.53
C THR A 108 35.84 -21.58 38.47
N LEU A 109 35.41 -21.22 37.26
CA LEU A 109 34.27 -20.34 37.01
C LEU A 109 32.99 -21.15 36.73
N ALA A 110 31.90 -20.78 37.38
CA ALA A 110 30.57 -21.30 37.10
C ALA A 110 29.65 -20.18 36.59
N GLY A 111 29.20 -20.33 35.36
CA GLY A 111 28.27 -19.42 34.68
C GLY A 111 26.81 -19.75 34.94
N TYR A 112 26.01 -18.70 35.02
CA TYR A 112 24.58 -18.75 35.23
C TYR A 112 23.86 -17.84 34.22
N THR A 113 22.68 -18.27 33.79
CA THR A 113 21.80 -17.50 32.89
C THR A 113 20.52 -17.14 33.64
N LEU A 114 19.97 -15.96 33.36
CA LEU A 114 18.69 -15.52 33.87
C LEU A 114 17.61 -16.54 33.52
N ALA A 115 16.92 -17.00 34.56
CA ALA A 115 15.84 -17.99 34.45
C ALA A 115 14.45 -17.34 34.42
N SER A 116 14.35 -16.03 34.63
CA SER A 116 13.10 -15.28 34.54
C SER A 116 12.56 -15.24 33.10
N ILE A 117 11.25 -15.39 32.94
CA ILE A 117 10.56 -15.20 31.66
C ILE A 117 9.25 -14.42 31.94
N PRO A 118 9.09 -13.20 31.41
CA PRO A 118 10.07 -12.46 30.62
C PRO A 118 11.28 -12.00 31.44
N VAL A 119 12.42 -11.78 30.78
CA VAL A 119 13.55 -11.05 31.37
C VAL A 119 13.24 -9.55 31.32
N ALA A 120 13.31 -8.86 32.46
CA ALA A 120 12.99 -7.43 32.54
C ALA A 120 14.24 -6.55 32.42
N ALA A 121 14.10 -5.34 31.89
CA ALA A 121 15.19 -4.37 31.78
C ALA A 121 15.84 -4.06 33.14
N SER A 122 15.02 -3.93 34.19
CA SER A 122 15.51 -3.67 35.56
C SER A 122 16.37 -4.81 36.13
N MET A 123 16.13 -6.07 35.73
CA MET A 123 16.98 -7.22 36.09
C MET A 123 18.37 -7.18 35.45
N LEU A 124 18.56 -6.30 34.46
CA LEU A 124 19.84 -6.03 33.81
C LEU A 124 20.42 -4.66 34.21
N GLY A 125 19.84 -4.02 35.24
CA GLY A 125 20.33 -2.76 35.80
C GLY A 125 19.73 -1.50 35.18
N ALA A 126 18.67 -1.61 34.36
CA ALA A 126 17.97 -0.42 33.88
C ALA A 126 17.29 0.32 35.04
N ARG A 127 17.43 1.65 35.07
CA ARG A 127 16.88 2.50 36.13
C ARG A 127 16.43 3.85 35.58
N GLY A 128 15.33 4.38 36.12
CA GLY A 128 14.84 5.70 35.77
C GLY A 128 15.82 6.81 36.15
N GLY A 129 15.88 7.88 35.35
CA GLY A 129 16.74 9.04 35.60
C GLY A 129 18.24 8.81 35.37
N ALA A 130 18.65 7.63 34.90
CA ALA A 130 20.02 7.35 34.49
C ALA A 130 20.07 6.83 33.05
N ASN A 131 21.26 6.82 32.47
CA ASN A 131 21.46 6.21 31.16
C ASN A 131 21.31 4.69 31.24
N ALA A 132 20.28 4.15 30.61
CA ALA A 132 19.98 2.72 30.57
C ALA A 132 20.50 2.02 29.31
N THR A 133 21.27 2.71 28.45
CA THR A 133 21.74 2.17 27.15
C THR A 133 22.27 0.74 27.26
N VAL A 134 23.21 0.50 28.18
CA VAL A 134 23.86 -0.80 28.36
C VAL A 134 22.87 -1.91 28.75
N ALA A 135 21.93 -1.60 29.65
CA ALA A 135 20.94 -2.57 30.12
C ALA A 135 19.92 -2.91 29.02
N ILE A 136 19.48 -1.91 28.25
CA ILE A 136 18.55 -2.11 27.13
C ILE A 136 19.23 -2.83 25.96
N ASP A 137 20.50 -2.54 25.68
CA ASP A 137 21.29 -3.28 24.69
C ASP A 137 21.43 -4.75 25.08
N ALA A 138 21.79 -5.04 26.34
CA ALA A 138 21.88 -6.40 26.85
C ALA A 138 20.54 -7.14 26.75
N LEU A 139 19.44 -6.46 27.06
CA LEU A 139 18.08 -7.02 26.96
C LEU A 139 17.72 -7.41 25.53
N LEU A 140 17.90 -6.48 24.59
CA LEU A 140 17.43 -6.61 23.21
C LEU A 140 18.36 -7.47 22.33
N ALA A 141 19.67 -7.40 22.56
CA ALA A 141 20.66 -8.22 21.84
C ALA A 141 20.87 -9.60 22.48
N GLY A 142 20.60 -9.75 23.78
CA GLY A 142 20.76 -11.01 24.50
C GLY A 142 19.91 -12.16 23.94
N SER A 143 20.28 -13.40 24.25
CA SER A 143 19.63 -14.60 23.70
C SER A 143 18.26 -14.93 24.33
N TYR A 144 17.66 -13.98 25.07
CA TYR A 144 16.37 -14.17 25.72
C TYR A 144 15.23 -14.14 24.68
N PRO A 145 14.38 -15.20 24.59
CA PRO A 145 13.29 -15.24 23.62
C PRO A 145 12.14 -14.29 23.96
N HIS A 146 11.95 -13.94 25.23
CA HIS A 146 10.89 -13.05 25.70
C HIS A 146 11.44 -12.07 26.73
N VAL A 147 11.33 -10.79 26.43
CA VAL A 147 11.86 -9.67 27.23
C VAL A 147 10.79 -8.65 27.55
N LEU A 148 10.99 -7.89 28.62
CA LEU A 148 10.06 -6.90 29.14
C LEU A 148 10.75 -5.55 29.34
N ILE A 149 10.25 -4.51 28.67
CA ILE A 149 10.55 -3.12 29.05
C ILE A 149 9.53 -2.75 30.13
N ASP A 150 9.98 -2.72 31.37
CA ASP A 150 9.16 -2.63 32.59
C ASP A 150 9.10 -1.23 33.20
N GLY A 151 9.68 -0.23 32.55
CA GLY A 151 9.76 1.13 33.08
C GLY A 151 10.03 2.19 32.02
N SER A 152 10.20 3.42 32.48
CA SER A 152 10.59 4.57 31.69
C SER A 152 12.08 4.83 31.83
N TYR A 153 12.81 4.74 30.71
CA TYR A 153 14.27 4.79 30.68
C TYR A 153 14.77 5.84 29.70
N GLN A 154 15.88 6.49 30.07
CA GLN A 154 16.65 7.32 29.16
C GLN A 154 17.74 6.48 28.49
N THR A 155 17.92 6.65 27.19
CA THR A 155 18.88 5.87 26.42
C THR A 155 19.51 6.70 25.30
N ASP A 156 20.66 6.25 24.82
CA ASP A 156 21.27 6.78 23.60
C ASP A 156 20.58 6.24 22.34
N GLY A 157 19.80 5.16 22.44
CA GLY A 157 19.12 4.54 21.30
C GLY A 157 20.02 3.59 20.51
N ASN A 158 19.62 3.29 19.28
CA ASN A 158 20.25 2.33 18.37
C ASN A 158 20.37 0.91 18.94
N HIS A 159 19.36 0.47 19.69
CA HIS A 159 19.33 -0.87 20.27
C HIS A 159 19.01 -1.92 19.22
N ILE A 160 19.93 -2.87 19.02
CA ILE A 160 19.79 -3.87 17.96
C ILE A 160 19.14 -5.14 18.51
N ILE A 161 18.02 -5.56 17.90
CA ILE A 161 17.45 -6.90 18.08
C ILE A 161 18.03 -7.82 17.02
N SER A 162 19.04 -8.60 17.40
CA SER A 162 19.78 -9.53 16.52
C SER A 162 19.33 -10.98 16.61
N THR A 163 18.48 -11.32 17.59
CA THR A 163 17.96 -12.68 17.80
C THR A 163 16.56 -12.83 17.20
N ALA A 164 16.35 -13.87 16.39
CA ALA A 164 15.07 -14.15 15.73
C ALA A 164 14.02 -14.69 16.73
N LYS A 165 12.73 -14.59 16.37
CA LYS A 165 11.60 -15.08 17.20
C LYS A 165 11.57 -14.48 18.61
N LYS A 166 12.05 -13.24 18.75
CA LYS A 166 12.08 -12.52 20.02
C LYS A 166 10.75 -11.76 20.21
N ARG A 167 10.17 -11.88 21.41
CA ARG A 167 9.05 -11.06 21.86
C ARG A 167 9.56 -9.99 22.83
N VAL A 168 9.33 -8.73 22.50
CA VAL A 168 9.54 -7.56 23.36
C VAL A 168 8.17 -7.10 23.83
N GLU A 169 7.91 -7.32 25.11
CA GLU A 169 6.69 -6.87 25.78
C GLU A 169 6.94 -5.57 26.54
N CYS A 170 5.94 -4.69 26.61
CA CYS A 170 6.04 -3.41 27.31
C CYS A 170 4.85 -3.23 28.26
N LEU A 171 5.13 -2.92 29.53
CA LEU A 171 4.09 -2.58 30.50
C LEU A 171 3.46 -1.23 30.20
N GLY A 172 2.26 -1.00 30.76
CA GLY A 172 1.59 0.30 30.68
C GLY A 172 2.46 1.41 31.26
N GLY A 173 2.76 2.44 30.46
CA GLY A 173 3.62 3.56 30.86
C GLY A 173 5.12 3.32 30.69
N SER A 174 5.53 2.21 30.07
CA SER A 174 6.93 1.99 29.68
C SER A 174 7.35 2.98 28.60
N ALA A 175 8.59 3.47 28.70
CA ALA A 175 9.10 4.45 27.75
C ALA A 175 10.60 4.32 27.50
N LEU A 176 11.02 4.60 26.27
CA LEU A 176 12.41 4.85 25.90
C LEU A 176 12.53 6.29 25.38
N THR A 177 13.23 7.12 26.14
CA THR A 177 13.46 8.53 25.78
C THR A 177 14.92 8.71 25.35
N LEU A 178 15.12 9.25 24.15
CA LEU A 178 16.46 9.58 23.67
C LEU A 178 17.08 10.72 24.49
N ARG A 179 18.30 10.53 24.97
CA ARG A 179 19.09 11.58 25.65
C ARG A 179 19.65 12.56 24.64
N ALA A 180 19.78 13.85 24.97
CA ALA A 180 20.40 14.84 24.10
C ALA A 180 21.71 14.31 23.45
N PRO A 181 21.84 14.32 22.11
CA PRO A 181 23.01 13.78 21.46
C PRO A 181 24.20 14.71 21.69
N VAL A 182 25.41 14.14 21.77
CA VAL A 182 26.65 14.92 21.76
C VAL A 182 26.98 15.26 20.31
N GLY A 183 26.32 16.28 19.76
CA GLY A 183 26.47 16.73 18.37
C GLY A 183 25.27 16.39 17.47
N THR A 184 25.39 16.68 16.17
CA THR A 184 24.33 16.44 15.19
C THR A 184 24.37 14.99 14.69
N VAL A 185 23.24 14.29 14.75
CA VAL A 185 23.09 12.95 14.18
C VAL A 185 22.59 13.06 12.74
N THR A 186 23.48 12.84 11.76
CA THR A 186 23.19 13.09 10.33
C THR A 186 22.70 11.87 9.56
N GLY A 187 22.70 10.67 10.15
CA GLY A 187 22.26 9.42 9.52
C GLY A 187 21.08 8.79 10.25
N HIS A 188 20.37 7.86 9.60
CA HIS A 188 19.20 7.16 10.18
C HIS A 188 19.51 6.56 11.55
N TYR A 189 18.86 7.07 12.60
CA TYR A 189 19.16 6.75 13.98
C TYR A 189 17.94 6.20 14.73
N PRO A 190 17.69 4.88 14.66
CA PRO A 190 16.55 4.26 15.33
C PRO A 190 16.74 4.19 16.85
N VAL A 191 15.67 4.23 17.64
CA VAL A 191 15.74 3.84 19.06
C VAL A 191 15.87 2.32 19.16
N ILE A 192 15.04 1.60 18.40
CA ILE A 192 15.09 0.14 18.26
C ILE A 192 15.30 -0.23 16.79
N ASP A 193 16.31 -1.05 16.51
CA ASP A 193 16.61 -1.60 15.18
C ASP A 193 16.38 -3.11 15.15
N ILE A 194 15.39 -3.54 14.38
CA ILE A 194 15.05 -4.94 14.17
C ILE A 194 15.93 -5.51 13.05
N ALA A 195 17.01 -6.18 13.48
CA ALA A 195 17.98 -6.85 12.62
C ALA A 195 17.61 -8.31 12.31
N ALA A 196 16.76 -8.93 13.13
CA ALA A 196 16.38 -10.35 13.04
C ALA A 196 14.97 -10.62 12.46
N ASP A 197 14.68 -11.88 12.19
CA ASP A 197 13.38 -12.36 11.67
C ASP A 197 12.38 -12.68 12.80
N ASP A 198 11.08 -12.61 12.49
CA ASP A 198 9.96 -12.93 13.38
C ASP A 198 10.03 -12.22 14.75
N VAL A 199 10.45 -10.96 14.77
CA VAL A 199 10.49 -10.14 15.99
C VAL A 199 9.13 -9.50 16.24
N GLN A 200 8.63 -9.63 17.45
CA GLN A 200 7.41 -8.98 17.92
C GLN A 200 7.76 -7.91 18.95
N VAL A 201 7.33 -6.68 18.71
CA VAL A 201 7.32 -5.58 19.69
C VAL A 201 5.86 -5.27 19.98
N ASP A 202 5.45 -5.48 21.23
CA ASP A 202 4.04 -5.43 21.64
C ASP A 202 3.90 -4.79 23.02
N GLY A 203 2.76 -4.12 23.26
CA GLY A 203 2.46 -3.39 24.49
C GLY A 203 2.56 -1.87 24.36
N ASP A 204 2.26 -1.16 25.44
CA ASP A 204 2.11 0.31 25.48
C ASP A 204 3.46 1.04 25.61
N LEU A 205 4.34 0.85 24.63
CA LEU A 205 5.66 1.48 24.61
C LEU A 205 5.59 2.90 24.10
N THR A 206 6.07 3.87 24.89
CA THR A 206 6.34 5.22 24.40
C THR A 206 7.80 5.36 23.96
N ILE A 207 8.03 5.76 22.72
CA ILE A 207 9.34 6.16 22.22
C ILE A 207 9.34 7.67 21.99
N ASP A 208 10.23 8.38 22.67
CA ASP A 208 10.30 9.85 22.63
C ASP A 208 11.71 10.31 22.22
N GLY A 209 11.80 11.19 21.23
CA GLY A 209 13.07 11.84 20.84
C GLY A 209 13.56 12.92 21.81
N GLY A 210 12.77 13.25 22.84
CA GLY A 210 13.14 14.14 23.93
C GLY A 210 13.15 15.63 23.57
N SER A 211 12.53 16.04 22.45
CA SER A 211 12.47 17.43 21.97
C SER A 211 13.84 18.11 21.76
N HIS A 212 14.90 17.34 21.48
CA HIS A 212 16.26 17.86 21.33
C HIS A 212 16.55 18.32 19.89
N ALA A 213 17.20 19.48 19.75
CA ALA A 213 17.61 20.08 18.46
C ALA A 213 18.73 19.33 17.69
N GLY A 214 18.91 18.02 17.91
CA GLY A 214 19.99 17.21 17.31
C GLY A 214 19.58 15.84 16.79
N TYR A 215 18.30 15.46 16.96
CA TYR A 215 17.74 14.16 16.51
C TYR A 215 16.92 14.29 15.24
N GLU A 216 17.37 15.14 14.34
CA GLU A 216 16.75 15.34 13.03
C GLU A 216 16.61 14.00 12.27
N ALA A 217 17.59 13.10 12.38
CA ALA A 217 17.55 11.80 11.72
C ALA A 217 16.97 10.65 12.59
N SER A 218 16.26 10.95 13.70
CA SER A 218 15.80 9.88 14.60
C SER A 218 14.60 9.11 14.07
N ILE A 219 14.58 7.82 14.37
CA ILE A 219 13.49 6.90 14.06
C ILE A 219 13.07 6.20 15.35
N GLY A 220 11.79 5.96 15.57
CA GLY A 220 11.35 5.22 16.75
C GLY A 220 11.77 3.76 16.65
N ILE A 221 11.14 3.01 15.73
CA ILE A 221 11.48 1.62 15.43
C ILE A 221 11.81 1.50 13.94
N ARG A 222 12.95 0.89 13.63
CA ARG A 222 13.35 0.54 12.26
C ARG A 222 13.38 -0.96 12.08
N ALA A 223 12.89 -1.45 10.94
CA ALA A 223 13.03 -2.83 10.52
C ALA A 223 13.61 -2.92 9.09
N GLY A 224 14.50 -3.90 8.88
CA GLY A 224 14.96 -4.32 7.55
C GLY A 224 16.25 -3.68 7.04
N LEU A 225 16.47 -2.38 7.22
CA LEU A 225 17.62 -1.65 6.64
C LEU A 225 18.99 -2.18 7.08
N SER A 226 19.12 -2.58 8.34
CA SER A 226 20.41 -2.85 9.01
C SER A 226 21.17 -4.07 8.52
N THR A 227 20.52 -5.00 7.80
CA THR A 227 21.17 -6.28 7.43
C THR A 227 21.04 -6.65 5.96
N GLY A 228 20.39 -5.83 5.13
CA GLY A 228 20.13 -6.13 3.72
C GLY A 228 19.28 -7.39 3.47
N ALA A 229 18.75 -8.02 4.53
CA ALA A 229 18.07 -9.31 4.49
C ALA A 229 16.56 -9.14 4.28
N ARG A 230 16.04 -9.72 3.18
CA ARG A 230 14.65 -9.60 2.69
C ARG A 230 13.62 -10.51 3.37
N ARG A 231 13.96 -11.14 4.50
CA ARG A 231 13.13 -12.20 5.13
C ARG A 231 12.44 -11.81 6.43
N LYS A 232 12.60 -10.57 6.91
CA LYS A 232 12.07 -10.19 8.22
C LYS A 232 10.57 -10.00 8.17
N ARG A 233 9.83 -10.66 9.08
CA ARG A 233 8.39 -10.45 9.32
C ARG A 233 8.13 -9.79 10.68
N PRO A 234 8.42 -8.49 10.84
CA PRO A 234 8.22 -7.84 12.13
C PRO A 234 6.73 -7.65 12.44
N THR A 235 6.37 -7.82 13.71
CA THR A 235 5.08 -7.39 14.25
C THR A 235 5.34 -6.26 15.25
N ILE A 236 4.77 -5.08 15.01
CA ILE A 236 4.92 -3.89 15.84
C ILE A 236 3.52 -3.42 16.22
N ARG A 237 3.17 -3.48 17.50
CA ARG A 237 1.85 -3.12 18.01
C ARG A 237 1.91 -2.27 19.27
N GLY A 238 1.02 -1.29 19.39
CA GLY A 238 0.78 -0.55 20.64
C GLY A 238 1.79 0.55 20.94
N VAL A 239 2.53 1.02 19.93
CA VAL A 239 3.65 1.95 20.15
C VAL A 239 3.20 3.40 19.99
N LYS A 240 3.52 4.21 20.99
CA LYS A 240 3.40 5.68 20.96
C LYS A 240 4.74 6.27 20.53
N VAL A 241 4.75 7.13 19.53
CA VAL A 241 5.97 7.74 18.97
C VAL A 241 5.86 9.26 19.01
N ARG A 242 6.83 9.93 19.65
CA ARG A 242 6.78 11.38 19.91
C ARG A 242 8.11 12.08 19.66
N ASN A 243 8.04 13.31 19.14
CA ASN A 243 9.20 14.21 19.03
C ASN A 243 10.39 13.59 18.27
N LEU A 244 10.10 12.79 17.23
CA LEU A 244 11.11 12.15 16.39
C LEU A 244 11.31 12.92 15.09
N GLY A 245 12.47 12.70 14.47
CA GLY A 245 12.89 13.39 13.26
C GLY A 245 12.32 12.81 11.96
N LEU A 246 12.75 11.60 11.59
CA LEU A 246 12.42 10.99 10.29
C LEU A 246 11.12 10.20 10.28
N ALA A 247 10.94 9.31 11.25
CA ALA A 247 9.77 8.45 11.29
C ALA A 247 9.47 7.90 12.70
N GLY A 248 8.19 7.67 12.99
CA GLY A 248 7.79 6.87 14.14
C GLY A 248 8.19 5.40 13.98
N VAL A 249 7.64 4.76 12.96
CA VAL A 249 7.97 3.38 12.57
C VAL A 249 8.42 3.36 11.12
N MET A 250 9.54 2.71 10.84
CA MET A 250 10.11 2.58 9.50
C MET A 250 10.37 1.12 9.14
N ALA A 251 9.67 0.60 8.13
CA ALA A 251 9.82 -0.77 7.64
C ALA A 251 10.33 -0.79 6.19
N LEU A 252 11.57 -1.23 5.98
CA LEU A 252 12.24 -1.17 4.67
C LEU A 252 12.66 -2.56 4.20
N CYS A 253 12.30 -2.96 2.99
CA CYS A 253 12.75 -4.23 2.39
C CYS A 253 12.42 -5.46 3.25
N VAL A 254 11.31 -5.42 3.98
CA VAL A 254 10.80 -6.50 4.85
C VAL A 254 9.63 -7.26 4.20
N ASP A 255 9.34 -8.44 4.71
CA ASP A 255 8.28 -9.29 4.20
C ASP A 255 7.10 -9.31 5.17
N SER A 256 5.89 -9.08 4.67
CA SER A 256 4.63 -9.14 5.43
C SER A 256 4.67 -8.44 6.81
N PRO A 257 5.16 -7.19 6.93
CA PRO A 257 5.20 -6.51 8.21
C PRO A 257 3.78 -6.25 8.72
N THR A 258 3.57 -6.44 10.02
CA THR A 258 2.33 -6.05 10.71
C THR A 258 2.61 -4.87 11.62
N ILE A 259 2.02 -3.72 11.32
CA ILE A 259 2.18 -2.47 12.06
C ILE A 259 0.79 -2.01 12.50
N GLU A 260 0.50 -2.07 13.79
CA GLU A 260 -0.84 -1.84 14.32
C GLU A 260 -0.83 -0.95 15.57
N ASP A 261 -1.92 -0.24 15.81
CA ASP A 261 -2.14 0.53 17.05
C ASP A 261 -0.97 1.51 17.35
N ILE A 262 -0.56 2.28 16.33
CA ILE A 262 0.50 3.28 16.45
C ILE A 262 -0.10 4.65 16.71
N ASP A 263 0.39 5.34 17.74
CA ASP A 263 0.00 6.71 18.08
C ASP A 263 1.19 7.67 17.90
N GLY A 264 1.21 8.34 16.76
CA GLY A 264 2.22 9.34 16.39
C GLY A 264 1.81 10.75 16.73
N TYR A 265 2.71 11.48 17.41
CA TYR A 265 2.51 12.88 17.75
C TYR A 265 3.78 13.70 17.56
N ASN A 266 3.67 14.87 16.91
CA ASN A 266 4.75 15.84 16.77
C ASN A 266 6.02 15.22 16.15
N ILE A 267 5.86 14.60 14.98
CA ILE A 267 6.98 14.08 14.19
C ILE A 267 7.46 15.19 13.27
N VAL A 268 8.73 15.56 13.40
CA VAL A 268 9.28 16.80 12.83
C VAL A 268 10.41 16.48 11.86
N THR A 269 10.22 16.74 10.57
CA THR A 269 11.29 16.63 9.57
C THR A 269 12.48 17.58 9.86
N PRO A 270 13.73 17.11 9.69
CA PRO A 270 14.93 17.94 9.66
C PRO A 270 14.83 19.18 8.78
N THR A 271 15.74 20.15 8.98
CA THR A 271 16.02 21.14 7.94
C THR A 271 16.75 20.46 6.77
N GLY A 272 16.05 20.17 5.68
CA GLY A 272 16.64 19.51 4.49
C GLY A 272 16.54 17.98 4.46
N GLY A 273 15.78 17.37 5.37
CA GLY A 273 15.47 15.93 5.35
C GLY A 273 14.23 15.61 4.52
N GLU A 274 14.15 14.39 4.00
CA GLU A 274 13.02 13.94 3.17
C GLU A 274 11.82 13.44 4.00
N PHE A 275 11.99 12.94 5.23
CA PHE A 275 10.94 12.19 5.96
C PHE A 275 10.55 12.83 7.31
N GLY A 276 9.27 12.73 7.68
CA GLY A 276 8.70 13.19 8.96
C GLY A 276 7.39 12.47 9.26
N ASP A 277 7.38 11.14 9.10
CA ASP A 277 6.16 10.34 9.00
C ASP A 277 5.82 9.60 10.29
N THR A 278 4.54 9.30 10.54
CA THR A 278 4.21 8.37 11.65
C THR A 278 4.62 6.94 11.31
N VAL A 279 4.24 6.47 10.12
CA VAL A 279 4.62 5.15 9.60
C VAL A 279 5.14 5.29 8.18
N TYR A 280 6.37 4.84 7.95
CA TYR A 280 6.99 4.76 6.62
C TYR A 280 7.29 3.31 6.26
N VAL A 281 6.74 2.86 5.15
CA VAL A 281 6.90 1.49 4.66
C VAL A 281 7.39 1.53 3.22
N ALA A 282 8.51 0.88 2.93
CA ALA A 282 9.03 0.85 1.57
C ALA A 282 9.69 -0.45 1.14
N GLY A 283 9.49 -0.80 -0.12
CA GLY A 283 10.07 -2.02 -0.71
C GLY A 283 9.62 -3.30 0.00
N VAL A 284 8.39 -3.34 0.54
CA VAL A 284 7.87 -4.48 1.31
C VAL A 284 6.89 -5.32 0.50
N ARG A 285 6.59 -6.53 0.97
CA ARG A 285 5.48 -7.36 0.46
C ARG A 285 4.37 -7.48 1.50
N LYS A 286 3.11 -7.53 1.07
CA LYS A 286 1.92 -7.78 1.94
C LYS A 286 1.89 -7.00 3.26
N PRO A 287 2.17 -5.68 3.28
CA PRO A 287 2.13 -4.94 4.52
C PRO A 287 0.71 -4.85 5.06
N ILE A 288 0.60 -5.04 6.37
CA ILE A 288 -0.61 -4.78 7.15
C ILE A 288 -0.31 -3.56 8.03
N VAL A 289 -1.01 -2.46 7.77
CA VAL A 289 -0.94 -1.22 8.54
C VAL A 289 -2.33 -0.90 9.06
N ARG A 290 -2.55 -0.96 10.38
CA ARG A 290 -3.87 -0.72 10.97
C ARG A 290 -3.88 0.20 12.18
N ASN A 291 -5.02 0.85 12.42
CA ASN A 291 -5.26 1.64 13.63
C ASN A 291 -4.15 2.66 13.91
N ILE A 292 -3.82 3.47 12.89
CA ILE A 292 -2.79 4.49 13.00
C ILE A 292 -3.43 5.81 13.38
N ARG A 293 -3.02 6.38 14.50
CA ARG A 293 -3.30 7.77 14.86
C ARG A 293 -2.05 8.59 14.58
N SER A 294 -2.20 9.67 13.83
CA SER A 294 -1.10 10.54 13.43
C SER A 294 -1.51 12.00 13.60
N ALA A 295 -0.91 12.70 14.55
CA ALA A 295 -1.25 14.08 14.85
C ALA A 295 -0.03 15.00 14.77
N LYS A 296 -0.20 16.16 14.13
CA LYS A 296 0.87 17.18 14.00
C LYS A 296 2.17 16.62 13.44
N CYS A 297 2.08 15.75 12.44
CA CYS A 297 3.25 15.27 11.72
C CYS A 297 3.59 16.26 10.61
N LYS A 298 4.88 16.47 10.38
CA LYS A 298 5.38 17.43 9.39
C LYS A 298 5.22 16.94 7.95
N ARG A 299 5.25 15.63 7.72
CA ARG A 299 5.06 15.06 6.39
C ARG A 299 3.80 14.21 6.32
N ASP A 300 3.87 12.89 6.50
CA ASP A 300 2.69 12.05 6.28
C ASP A 300 2.28 11.22 7.50
N GLY A 301 1.01 10.82 7.56
CA GLY A 301 0.55 9.84 8.54
C GLY A 301 1.10 8.45 8.24
N VAL A 302 0.64 7.88 7.12
CA VAL A 302 1.12 6.59 6.62
C VAL A 302 1.66 6.76 5.21
N VAL A 303 2.90 6.32 4.99
CA VAL A 303 3.53 6.31 3.68
C VAL A 303 3.82 4.88 3.25
N LEU A 304 3.42 4.58 2.03
CA LEU A 304 3.79 3.36 1.32
C LEU A 304 4.53 3.75 0.04
N THR A 305 5.85 3.60 0.02
CA THR A 305 6.67 3.92 -1.17
C THR A 305 7.29 2.66 -1.75
N TYR A 306 7.13 2.44 -3.04
CA TYR A 306 7.69 1.27 -3.71
C TYR A 306 8.53 1.68 -4.90
N THR A 307 9.82 1.44 -4.78
CA THR A 307 10.80 1.61 -5.85
C THR A 307 11.49 0.27 -6.13
N GLY A 308 11.45 -0.19 -7.38
CA GLY A 308 12.18 -1.37 -7.86
C GLY A 308 11.34 -2.64 -8.10
N ASN A 309 12.01 -3.72 -8.53
CA ASN A 309 11.46 -4.99 -9.04
C ASN A 309 10.71 -5.87 -8.00
N LEU A 310 10.16 -5.29 -6.93
CA LEU A 310 9.51 -6.04 -5.86
C LEU A 310 8.01 -6.19 -6.13
N ASN A 311 7.50 -7.42 -5.98
CA ASN A 311 6.08 -7.74 -6.13
C ASN A 311 5.35 -7.27 -4.87
N THR A 312 4.52 -6.26 -5.03
CA THR A 312 3.71 -5.68 -3.96
C THR A 312 2.28 -6.13 -4.12
N THR A 313 1.98 -7.31 -3.61
CA THR A 313 0.59 -7.79 -3.56
C THR A 313 0.04 -7.63 -2.15
N ASP A 314 -1.28 -7.46 -2.06
CA ASP A 314 -2.07 -7.48 -0.82
C ASP A 314 -1.69 -6.41 0.23
N VAL A 315 -1.51 -5.17 -0.19
CA VAL A 315 -1.40 -4.03 0.75
C VAL A 315 -2.71 -3.88 1.51
N LEU A 316 -2.66 -3.78 2.84
CA LEU A 316 -3.80 -3.38 3.64
C LEU A 316 -3.44 -2.19 4.53
N VAL A 317 -4.13 -1.08 4.29
CA VAL A 317 -4.17 0.08 5.19
C VAL A 317 -5.60 0.23 5.69
N ASP A 318 -5.80 0.13 7.00
CA ASP A 318 -7.14 0.16 7.60
C ASP A 318 -7.16 0.97 8.90
N GLY A 319 -8.03 1.98 8.99
CA GLY A 319 -8.20 2.74 10.23
C GLY A 319 -7.05 3.71 10.46
N VAL A 320 -6.92 4.71 9.59
CA VAL A 320 -5.95 5.80 9.75
C VAL A 320 -6.69 7.06 10.17
N PHE A 321 -6.29 7.67 11.28
CA PHE A 321 -6.73 8.98 11.73
C PHE A 321 -5.56 9.95 11.69
N ALA A 322 -5.52 10.81 10.66
CA ALA A 322 -4.52 11.85 10.50
C ALA A 322 -5.13 13.23 10.85
N ASP A 323 -4.40 14.03 11.62
CA ASP A 323 -4.88 15.33 12.11
C ASP A 323 -3.78 16.40 12.13
N ALA A 324 -4.09 17.57 11.55
CA ALA A 324 -3.27 18.78 11.58
C ALA A 324 -1.86 18.63 10.97
N HIS A 325 -1.76 18.06 9.77
CA HIS A 325 -0.52 17.99 9.00
C HIS A 325 -0.48 19.18 8.02
N LEU A 326 0.21 20.26 8.37
CA LEU A 326 0.09 21.55 7.67
C LEU A 326 1.35 22.00 6.92
N ASP A 327 2.41 21.20 6.92
CA ASP A 327 3.65 21.51 6.20
C ASP A 327 3.64 20.88 4.79
N SER A 328 4.34 21.46 3.82
CA SER A 328 4.35 20.96 2.43
C SER A 328 5.57 20.07 2.15
N PRO A 329 5.40 18.89 1.51
CA PRO A 329 4.16 18.16 1.21
C PRO A 329 3.69 17.29 2.41
N SER A 330 2.38 17.19 2.64
CA SER A 330 1.84 16.33 3.72
C SER A 330 0.52 15.63 3.37
N ALA A 331 0.37 14.36 3.70
CA ALA A 331 -0.85 13.59 3.51
C ALA A 331 -1.22 12.72 4.70
N GLY A 332 -2.52 12.50 4.92
CA GLY A 332 -2.96 11.50 5.89
C GLY A 332 -2.49 10.10 5.54
N VAL A 333 -2.68 9.71 4.28
CA VAL A 333 -2.11 8.50 3.67
C VAL A 333 -1.49 8.86 2.32
N TRP A 334 -0.22 8.54 2.13
CA TRP A 334 0.50 8.68 0.87
C TRP A 334 0.92 7.30 0.34
N VAL A 335 0.52 6.99 -0.88
CA VAL A 335 0.89 5.75 -1.56
C VAL A 335 1.53 6.09 -2.89
N GLU A 336 2.79 5.69 -3.05
CA GLU A 336 3.57 5.87 -4.25
C GLU A 336 4.10 4.52 -4.72
N MET A 337 3.69 4.09 -5.92
CA MET A 337 3.99 2.74 -6.42
C MET A 337 4.81 2.72 -7.70
N THR A 338 5.72 3.68 -7.83
CA THR A 338 6.55 3.86 -9.01
C THR A 338 7.47 2.67 -9.27
N GLY A 339 7.11 1.85 -10.26
CA GLY A 339 7.85 0.65 -10.64
C GLY A 339 7.43 -0.64 -9.92
N ALA A 340 6.40 -0.60 -9.07
CA ALA A 340 5.78 -1.79 -8.49
C ALA A 340 5.25 -2.75 -9.57
N ARG A 341 5.38 -4.07 -9.35
CA ARG A 341 4.85 -5.13 -10.22
C ARG A 341 3.44 -5.50 -9.77
N ASP A 342 2.42 -5.04 -10.50
CA ASP A 342 0.98 -5.27 -10.26
C ASP A 342 0.56 -5.00 -8.81
N PRO A 343 0.67 -3.74 -8.32
CA PRO A 343 0.22 -3.43 -6.97
C PRO A 343 -1.26 -3.80 -6.78
N ARG A 344 -1.60 -4.36 -5.62
CA ARG A 344 -2.98 -4.68 -5.23
C ARG A 344 -3.15 -4.37 -3.77
N GLY A 345 -4.33 -3.92 -3.37
CA GLY A 345 -4.57 -3.67 -1.96
C GLY A 345 -5.86 -2.95 -1.64
N ILE A 346 -6.08 -2.77 -0.35
CA ILE A 346 -7.22 -2.05 0.19
C ILE A 346 -6.69 -0.95 1.10
N ILE A 347 -7.13 0.27 0.85
CA ILE A 347 -6.95 1.41 1.74
C ILE A 347 -8.35 1.79 2.20
N THR A 348 -8.64 1.63 3.48
CA THR A 348 -9.98 1.84 4.00
C THR A 348 -10.02 2.49 5.37
N ASN A 349 -11.17 3.06 5.71
CA ASN A 349 -11.44 3.71 6.99
C ASN A 349 -10.40 4.80 7.32
N VAL A 350 -10.15 5.69 6.36
CA VAL A 350 -9.22 6.81 6.53
C VAL A 350 -9.98 8.07 6.90
N VAL A 351 -9.59 8.71 7.99
CA VAL A 351 -10.04 10.04 8.40
C VAL A 351 -8.83 10.97 8.37
N ALA A 352 -8.86 11.97 7.51
CA ALA A 352 -7.82 12.99 7.40
C ALA A 352 -8.43 14.37 7.69
N ASN A 353 -8.02 14.98 8.79
CA ASN A 353 -8.47 16.29 9.22
C ASN A 353 -7.31 17.29 9.15
N ASP A 354 -7.56 18.46 8.57
CA ASP A 354 -6.58 19.55 8.53
C ASP A 354 -5.19 19.11 7.99
N CYS A 355 -5.16 18.20 7.01
CA CYS A 355 -3.95 17.79 6.27
C CYS A 355 -3.77 18.65 5.00
N LEU A 356 -2.60 18.65 4.34
CA LEU A 356 -2.52 19.19 2.96
C LEU A 356 -3.22 18.26 1.95
N VAL A 357 -3.05 16.95 2.04
CA VAL A 357 -3.79 15.96 1.23
C VAL A 357 -4.42 14.91 2.14
N GLY A 358 -5.65 14.49 1.86
CA GLY A 358 -6.30 13.45 2.67
C GLY A 358 -5.70 12.07 2.38
N VAL A 359 -5.92 11.60 1.16
CA VAL A 359 -5.33 10.38 0.61
C VAL A 359 -4.72 10.67 -0.76
N ALA A 360 -3.45 10.34 -0.95
CA ALA A 360 -2.77 10.36 -2.23
C ALA A 360 -2.39 8.94 -2.66
N ALA A 361 -2.77 8.56 -3.88
CA ALA A 361 -2.36 7.31 -4.51
C ALA A 361 -1.81 7.59 -5.90
N THR A 362 -0.48 7.72 -5.99
CA THR A 362 0.26 8.06 -7.21
C THR A 362 0.97 6.84 -7.80
N ASP A 363 0.87 6.67 -9.12
CA ASP A 363 1.43 5.54 -9.91
C ASP A 363 1.02 4.14 -9.39
N ALA A 364 -0.08 4.09 -8.63
CA ALA A 364 -0.73 2.91 -8.07
C ALA A 364 -1.50 2.15 -9.17
N ASN A 365 -0.80 1.72 -10.22
CA ASN A 365 -1.43 1.06 -11.36
C ASN A 365 -1.91 -0.35 -11.01
N SER A 366 -3.24 -0.51 -10.97
CA SER A 366 -4.03 -1.75 -10.84
C SER A 366 -4.52 -2.08 -9.42
N GLU A 367 -5.75 -2.61 -9.32
CA GLU A 367 -6.45 -3.25 -8.17
C GLU A 367 -6.40 -2.63 -6.75
N ILE A 368 -5.85 -1.43 -6.54
CA ILE A 368 -6.03 -0.74 -5.25
C ILE A 368 -7.45 -0.20 -5.13
N VAL A 369 -8.14 -0.68 -4.09
CA VAL A 369 -9.46 -0.22 -3.68
C VAL A 369 -9.29 0.76 -2.53
N ILE A 370 -9.64 2.01 -2.77
CA ILE A 370 -9.72 3.04 -1.75
C ILE A 370 -11.18 3.18 -1.34
N SER A 371 -11.49 3.09 -0.05
CA SER A 371 -12.87 3.16 0.42
C SER A 371 -13.02 3.79 1.80
N ASN A 372 -14.24 4.24 2.15
CA ASN A 372 -14.54 4.79 3.47
C ASN A 372 -13.58 5.91 3.88
N VAL A 373 -13.28 6.81 2.94
CA VAL A 373 -12.39 7.96 3.16
C VAL A 373 -13.21 9.16 3.61
N LYS A 374 -12.77 9.82 4.67
CA LYS A 374 -13.33 11.08 5.18
C LYS A 374 -12.23 12.15 5.24
N ALA A 375 -12.31 13.16 4.39
CA ALA A 375 -11.39 14.30 4.40
C ALA A 375 -12.12 15.58 4.86
N ILE A 376 -11.60 16.29 5.86
CA ILE A 376 -12.24 17.48 6.45
C ILE A 376 -11.20 18.58 6.70
N GLY A 377 -11.45 19.81 6.24
CA GLY A 377 -10.68 20.98 6.69
C GLY A 377 -9.24 21.11 6.16
N ASN A 378 -8.84 20.23 5.23
CA ASN A 378 -7.50 20.24 4.62
C ASN A 378 -7.12 21.64 4.05
N ARG A 379 -5.87 22.10 4.23
CA ARG A 379 -5.45 23.51 4.04
C ARG A 379 -4.28 23.68 3.07
N LEU A 380 -4.30 24.81 2.35
CA LEU A 380 -3.17 25.38 1.60
C LEU A 380 -2.05 25.79 2.58
N SER A 381 -0.89 25.14 2.54
CA SER A 381 0.35 25.77 3.01
C SER A 381 0.91 26.65 1.89
N GLY A 382 1.26 27.89 2.24
CA GLY A 382 1.42 28.97 1.29
C GLY A 382 2.62 28.83 0.35
N SER A 383 2.37 28.77 -0.96
CA SER A 383 2.90 29.70 -1.96
C SER A 383 2.38 29.30 -3.35
N SER A 384 1.68 30.23 -4.01
CA SER A 384 1.45 30.34 -5.46
C SER A 384 1.45 29.04 -6.31
N ALA A 385 0.25 28.55 -6.63
CA ALA A 385 -0.10 27.50 -7.60
C ALA A 385 -0.10 26.04 -7.07
N GLY A 386 -1.19 25.63 -6.41
CA GLY A 386 -1.45 24.20 -6.14
C GLY A 386 -2.87 24.01 -5.64
N ASN A 387 -3.67 23.24 -6.35
CA ASN A 387 -5.01 22.84 -5.88
C ASN A 387 -4.83 21.87 -4.69
N VAL A 388 -5.55 22.08 -3.58
CA VAL A 388 -5.53 21.18 -2.41
C VAL A 388 -6.61 20.13 -2.59
N PHE A 389 -6.27 18.86 -2.40
CA PHE A 389 -7.15 17.73 -2.73
C PHE A 389 -7.52 16.89 -1.51
N GLY A 390 -8.81 16.59 -1.35
CA GLY A 390 -9.25 15.60 -0.38
C GLY A 390 -8.71 14.21 -0.74
N VAL A 391 -8.79 13.86 -2.03
CA VAL A 391 -8.30 12.59 -2.58
C VAL A 391 -7.65 12.84 -3.95
N GLN A 392 -6.44 12.30 -4.18
CA GLN A 392 -5.76 12.27 -5.48
C GLN A 392 -5.47 10.84 -5.90
N ILE A 393 -5.98 10.41 -7.06
CA ILE A 393 -5.85 9.03 -7.55
C ILE A 393 -5.54 9.00 -9.04
N GLN A 394 -4.55 8.21 -9.43
CA GLN A 394 -4.18 8.03 -10.83
C GLN A 394 -4.80 6.78 -11.50
N SER A 395 -5.12 5.75 -10.71
CA SER A 395 -5.66 4.47 -11.18
C SER A 395 -6.31 3.68 -10.04
N GLY A 396 -7.16 2.70 -10.36
CA GLY A 396 -7.83 1.84 -9.38
C GLY A 396 -9.31 2.15 -9.19
N ARG A 397 -9.84 1.86 -8.00
CA ARG A 397 -11.25 2.07 -7.64
C ARG A 397 -11.38 2.88 -6.35
N LEU A 398 -12.24 3.90 -6.35
CA LEU A 398 -12.61 4.68 -5.17
C LEU A 398 -14.11 4.54 -4.89
N ASP A 399 -14.51 4.10 -3.69
CA ASP A 399 -15.92 3.98 -3.28
C ASP A 399 -16.16 4.58 -1.89
N ASN A 400 -17.41 4.92 -1.58
CA ASN A 400 -17.87 5.31 -0.23
C ASN A 400 -17.00 6.40 0.41
N TRP A 401 -16.83 7.52 -0.27
CA TRP A 401 -15.97 8.61 0.17
C TRP A 401 -16.79 9.85 0.55
N TYR A 402 -16.25 10.64 1.47
CA TYR A 402 -16.84 11.88 1.99
C TYR A 402 -15.77 12.98 2.06
N ILE A 403 -16.04 14.13 1.46
CA ILE A 403 -15.12 15.28 1.46
C ILE A 403 -15.90 16.54 1.87
N ASP A 404 -15.43 17.26 2.89
CA ASP A 404 -16.04 18.50 3.40
C ASP A 404 -15.03 19.67 3.45
N ARG A 405 -15.50 20.87 3.05
CA ARG A 405 -14.93 22.21 3.26
C ARG A 405 -13.57 22.55 2.58
N TYR A 406 -13.46 23.80 2.12
CA TYR A 406 -12.21 24.56 1.80
C TYR A 406 -11.22 24.04 0.73
N ASN A 407 -11.58 23.04 -0.10
CA ASN A 407 -10.66 22.41 -1.07
C ASN A 407 -11.23 22.26 -2.50
N THR A 408 -10.36 21.86 -3.44
CA THR A 408 -10.74 21.15 -4.67
C THR A 408 -10.97 19.69 -4.27
N ALA A 409 -12.17 19.14 -4.38
CA ALA A 409 -12.46 17.93 -3.63
C ALA A 409 -11.71 16.67 -4.12
N LEU A 410 -11.74 16.38 -5.42
CA LEU A 410 -11.17 15.14 -5.97
C LEU A 410 -10.28 15.44 -7.19
N GLN A 411 -9.03 14.99 -7.18
CA GLN A 411 -8.19 14.93 -8.39
C GLN A 411 -8.10 13.52 -8.93
N LEU A 412 -8.33 13.40 -10.22
CA LEU A 412 -8.23 12.17 -10.97
C LEU A 412 -7.16 12.35 -12.03
N GLU A 413 -6.18 11.45 -12.07
CA GLU A 413 -5.16 11.45 -13.12
C GLU A 413 -5.15 10.11 -13.87
N PRO A 414 -6.21 9.79 -14.64
CA PRO A 414 -6.34 8.50 -15.30
C PRO A 414 -5.07 8.08 -16.05
N ASN A 415 -4.44 7.00 -15.58
CA ASN A 415 -3.32 6.37 -16.23
C ASN A 415 -3.81 5.31 -17.24
N GLY A 416 -3.56 5.52 -18.53
CA GLY A 416 -3.83 4.55 -19.58
C GLY A 416 -2.79 3.43 -19.58
N GLU A 417 -3.10 2.31 -18.91
CA GLU A 417 -2.35 1.06 -19.03
C GLU A 417 -3.18 0.01 -19.78
N TYR A 418 -2.56 -0.59 -20.79
CA TYR A 418 -3.10 -1.70 -21.53
C TYR A 418 -2.59 -3.02 -20.95
N GLN A 419 -3.51 -3.91 -20.60
CA GLN A 419 -3.22 -5.30 -20.30
C GLN A 419 -3.58 -6.16 -21.51
N PHE A 420 -2.59 -6.84 -22.10
CA PHE A 420 -2.81 -7.75 -23.21
C PHE A 420 -2.70 -9.19 -22.76
N ALA A 421 -3.73 -9.99 -23.02
CA ALA A 421 -3.57 -11.42 -23.14
C ALA A 421 -2.92 -11.71 -24.50
N LEU A 422 -1.81 -12.43 -24.51
CA LEU A 422 -1.05 -12.72 -25.72
C LEU A 422 -1.30 -14.14 -26.21
N SER A 423 -1.30 -14.29 -27.52
CA SER A 423 -1.31 -15.56 -28.25
C SER A 423 -0.16 -15.59 -29.26
N SER A 424 0.26 -16.80 -29.65
CA SER A 424 1.24 -17.02 -30.72
C SER A 424 2.53 -16.22 -30.57
N GLN A 425 3.02 -16.09 -29.34
CA GLN A 425 4.22 -15.31 -29.08
C GLN A 425 5.49 -16.04 -29.55
N VAL A 426 6.36 -15.30 -30.23
CA VAL A 426 7.72 -15.69 -30.59
C VAL A 426 8.71 -14.79 -29.85
N GLY A 427 9.66 -15.40 -29.15
CA GLY A 427 10.63 -14.69 -28.31
C GLY A 427 10.04 -14.19 -26.99
N SER A 428 10.78 -13.33 -26.28
CA SER A 428 10.34 -12.73 -25.03
C SER A 428 10.53 -11.22 -25.07
N PHE A 429 9.50 -10.46 -24.69
CA PHE A 429 9.60 -9.01 -24.61
C PHE A 429 10.55 -8.60 -23.47
N ALA A 430 11.21 -7.46 -23.58
CA ALA A 430 12.07 -6.90 -22.54
C ALA A 430 11.35 -5.78 -21.79
N THR A 431 11.33 -5.83 -20.46
CA THR A 431 10.79 -4.73 -19.64
C THR A 431 11.48 -3.41 -20.01
N GLY A 432 10.68 -2.36 -20.20
CA GLY A 432 11.12 -1.03 -20.59
C GLY A 432 11.19 -0.80 -22.10
N GLU A 433 10.98 -1.82 -22.93
CA GLU A 433 11.05 -1.64 -24.38
C GLU A 433 9.79 -1.02 -24.99
N ILE A 434 9.91 -0.48 -26.20
CA ILE A 434 8.76 0.00 -26.98
C ILE A 434 8.07 -1.20 -27.64
N VAL A 435 6.78 -1.35 -27.40
CA VAL A 435 5.88 -2.29 -28.07
C VAL A 435 5.09 -1.52 -29.13
N SER A 436 5.10 -2.02 -30.37
CA SER A 436 4.41 -1.40 -31.50
C SER A 436 3.36 -2.34 -32.09
N GLY A 437 2.13 -1.86 -32.28
CA GLY A 437 1.06 -2.57 -32.97
C GLY A 437 1.23 -2.47 -34.48
N GLY A 438 1.17 -3.60 -35.17
CA GLY A 438 1.41 -3.68 -36.61
C GLY A 438 0.32 -3.00 -37.42
N THR A 439 -0.95 -3.31 -37.16
CA THR A 439 -2.08 -2.75 -37.93
C THR A 439 -2.48 -1.38 -37.41
N SER A 440 -2.46 -1.17 -36.09
CA SER A 440 -2.85 0.12 -35.50
C SER A 440 -1.77 1.20 -35.59
N GLY A 441 -0.50 0.82 -35.75
CA GLY A 441 0.63 1.74 -35.62
C GLY A 441 0.82 2.29 -34.19
N SER A 442 0.06 1.79 -33.22
CA SER A 442 0.11 2.24 -31.83
C SER A 442 1.44 1.84 -31.22
N THR A 443 2.08 2.75 -30.49
CA THR A 443 3.31 2.46 -29.75
C THR A 443 3.07 2.68 -28.27
N GLY A 444 3.73 1.92 -27.40
CA GLY A 444 3.72 2.11 -25.95
C GLY A 444 4.92 1.44 -25.30
N THR A 445 5.19 1.70 -24.03
CA THR A 445 6.32 1.09 -23.32
C THR A 445 5.86 -0.13 -22.53
N LEU A 446 6.50 -1.28 -22.73
CA LEU A 446 6.29 -2.46 -21.90
C LEU A 446 6.74 -2.17 -20.47
N ARG A 447 5.81 -2.20 -19.52
CA ARG A 447 6.11 -2.11 -18.09
C ARG A 447 6.47 -3.48 -17.53
N PHE A 448 5.64 -4.48 -17.83
CA PHE A 448 5.74 -5.78 -17.20
C PHE A 448 5.16 -6.89 -18.06
N GLN A 449 5.56 -8.13 -17.81
CA GLN A 449 5.03 -9.34 -18.42
C GLN A 449 4.99 -10.46 -17.40
N HIS A 450 4.03 -11.39 -17.51
CA HIS A 450 3.98 -12.63 -16.74
C HIS A 450 3.20 -13.76 -17.39
N PHE A 451 3.43 -14.97 -16.88
CA PHE A 451 2.64 -16.15 -17.21
C PHE A 451 1.72 -16.47 -16.05
N GLU A 452 0.42 -16.55 -16.31
CA GLU A 452 -0.58 -17.07 -15.38
C GLU A 452 -0.81 -18.54 -15.70
N ILE A 453 -0.51 -19.40 -14.74
CA ILE A 453 -0.74 -20.84 -14.79
C ILE A 453 -1.84 -21.13 -13.78
N VAL A 454 -3.05 -21.36 -14.27
CA VAL A 454 -4.15 -21.82 -13.43
C VAL A 454 -3.91 -23.29 -13.14
N ILE A 455 -3.80 -23.69 -11.89
CA ILE A 455 -3.59 -25.08 -11.45
C ILE A 455 -4.86 -25.70 -10.87
N THR A 456 -4.88 -27.03 -10.78
CA THR A 456 -5.92 -27.78 -10.07
C THR A 456 -5.69 -27.69 -8.55
N GLY A 457 -6.73 -27.33 -7.80
CA GLY A 457 -6.65 -27.17 -6.34
C GLY A 457 -6.08 -25.82 -5.91
N SER A 458 -5.61 -25.73 -4.66
CA SER A 458 -5.15 -24.49 -4.03
C SER A 458 -3.67 -24.16 -4.34
N THR A 459 -3.26 -22.90 -4.25
CA THR A 459 -1.85 -22.48 -4.36
C THR A 459 -1.10 -22.45 -3.03
N VAL A 460 -1.80 -22.68 -1.90
CA VAL A 460 -1.28 -22.56 -0.52
C VAL A 460 -0.02 -23.39 -0.24
N ASP A 461 0.19 -24.46 -0.99
CA ASP A 461 1.31 -25.37 -0.76
C ASP A 461 2.60 -24.96 -1.51
N TYR A 462 2.54 -23.98 -2.42
CA TYR A 462 3.72 -23.46 -3.13
C TYR A 462 4.40 -22.33 -2.34
N GLU A 463 5.70 -22.17 -2.55
CA GLU A 463 6.53 -21.13 -1.92
C GLU A 463 6.93 -20.03 -2.91
N LEU A 464 6.64 -18.77 -2.59
CA LEU A 464 7.09 -17.63 -3.41
C LEU A 464 8.61 -17.62 -3.56
N GLY A 465 9.09 -17.38 -4.79
CA GLY A 465 10.50 -17.36 -5.13
C GLY A 465 11.07 -18.74 -5.48
N GLU A 466 10.28 -19.81 -5.36
CA GLU A 466 10.72 -21.13 -5.80
C GLU A 466 10.72 -21.26 -7.32
N THR A 467 11.53 -22.18 -7.83
CA THR A 467 11.48 -22.57 -9.24
C THR A 467 10.25 -23.43 -9.48
N VAL A 468 9.47 -23.08 -10.49
CA VAL A 468 8.33 -23.84 -10.98
C VAL A 468 8.70 -24.45 -12.33
N THR A 469 8.48 -25.75 -12.48
CA THR A 469 8.84 -26.51 -13.69
C THR A 469 7.62 -27.21 -14.28
N GLY A 470 7.41 -27.04 -15.59
CA GLY A 470 6.41 -27.74 -16.38
C GLY A 470 6.92 -29.11 -16.78
N GLY A 471 6.15 -30.16 -16.47
CA GLY A 471 6.58 -31.54 -16.62
C GLY A 471 6.76 -31.97 -18.07
N SER A 472 5.80 -31.65 -18.95
CA SER A 472 5.86 -32.04 -20.37
C SER A 472 6.56 -31.00 -21.25
N SER A 473 6.41 -29.72 -20.93
CA SER A 473 7.06 -28.63 -21.68
C SER A 473 8.54 -28.46 -21.32
N GLY A 474 8.96 -28.91 -20.14
CA GLY A 474 10.25 -28.56 -19.56
C GLY A 474 10.40 -27.06 -19.28
N ALA A 475 9.31 -26.28 -19.35
CA ALA A 475 9.34 -24.86 -19.10
C ALA A 475 9.70 -24.62 -17.63
N MET A 476 10.56 -23.65 -17.38
CA MET A 476 10.98 -23.28 -16.05
C MET A 476 10.71 -21.82 -15.81
N GLY A 477 10.35 -21.44 -14.59
CA GLY A 477 10.45 -20.06 -14.18
C GLY A 477 10.35 -19.90 -12.68
N THR A 478 10.46 -18.68 -12.18
CA THR A 478 10.37 -18.43 -10.73
C THR A 478 8.94 -18.03 -10.36
N LEU A 479 8.37 -18.66 -9.34
CA LEU A 479 7.06 -18.29 -8.81
C LEU A 479 7.16 -16.91 -8.18
N VAL A 480 6.55 -15.91 -8.81
CA VAL A 480 6.64 -14.52 -8.38
C VAL A 480 5.42 -14.08 -7.59
N ASP A 481 4.27 -14.70 -7.85
CA ASP A 481 3.00 -14.40 -7.20
C ASP A 481 2.04 -15.59 -7.35
N PHE A 482 1.02 -15.68 -6.51
CA PHE A 482 -0.08 -16.62 -6.68
C PHE A 482 -1.34 -16.17 -5.95
N PHE A 483 -2.51 -16.47 -6.52
CA PHE A 483 -3.81 -16.20 -5.90
C PHE A 483 -4.78 -17.34 -6.19
N ALA A 484 -5.50 -17.80 -5.17
CA ALA A 484 -6.44 -18.91 -5.24
C ALA A 484 -5.81 -20.16 -5.89
N ASN A 485 -6.07 -20.37 -7.17
CA ASN A 485 -5.54 -21.47 -7.97
C ASN A 485 -4.67 -21.00 -9.15
N VAL A 486 -4.13 -19.78 -9.12
CA VAL A 486 -3.32 -19.19 -10.20
C VAL A 486 -1.90 -18.97 -9.71
N LEU A 487 -0.92 -19.57 -10.39
CA LEU A 487 0.51 -19.28 -10.22
C LEU A 487 0.94 -18.23 -11.25
N ARG A 488 1.72 -17.25 -10.83
CA ARG A 488 2.36 -16.27 -11.72
C ARG A 488 3.85 -16.48 -11.74
N VAL A 489 4.41 -16.69 -12.93
CA VAL A 489 5.80 -17.16 -13.08
C VAL A 489 6.62 -16.18 -13.95
N LEU A 490 7.81 -15.78 -13.46
CA LEU A 490 8.77 -14.92 -14.16
C LEU A 490 10.20 -14.98 -13.58
N PRO A 491 11.28 -14.83 -14.38
CA PRO A 491 11.35 -15.06 -15.83
C PRO A 491 10.98 -16.50 -16.18
N VAL A 492 10.44 -16.70 -17.38
CA VAL A 492 10.13 -18.03 -17.90
C VAL A 492 11.09 -18.37 -19.03
N ILE A 493 11.64 -19.57 -18.99
CA ILE A 493 12.42 -20.21 -20.03
C ILE A 493 11.55 -21.35 -20.59
N GLY A 494 11.25 -21.33 -21.88
CA GLY A 494 10.28 -22.25 -22.50
C GLY A 494 8.85 -21.72 -22.45
N MET A 495 7.87 -22.59 -22.72
CA MET A 495 6.44 -22.25 -22.66
C MET A 495 5.66 -23.31 -21.88
N PHE A 496 5.07 -22.91 -20.76
CA PHE A 496 4.13 -23.74 -20.04
C PHE A 496 2.90 -24.07 -20.90
N GLN A 497 2.36 -25.26 -20.73
CA GLN A 497 1.23 -25.80 -21.49
C GLN A 497 0.04 -26.09 -20.58
N ALA A 498 -1.17 -25.98 -21.10
CA ALA A 498 -2.33 -26.50 -20.41
C ALA A 498 -2.24 -28.05 -20.32
N ALA A 499 -2.85 -28.61 -19.29
CA ALA A 499 -2.88 -30.02 -18.92
C ALA A 499 -1.53 -30.66 -18.50
N GLU A 500 -0.46 -29.88 -18.35
CA GLU A 500 0.81 -30.43 -17.84
C GLU A 500 0.91 -30.40 -16.30
N THR A 501 1.84 -31.17 -15.75
CA THR A 501 2.17 -31.12 -14.31
C THR A 501 3.11 -29.95 -14.01
N ILE A 502 2.85 -29.22 -12.94
CA ILE A 502 3.59 -28.04 -12.50
C ILE A 502 4.20 -28.34 -11.14
N THR A 503 5.53 -28.44 -11.09
CA THR A 503 6.26 -28.85 -9.89
C THR A 503 7.02 -27.68 -9.26
N GLY A 504 6.80 -27.44 -7.97
CA GLY A 504 7.56 -26.48 -7.15
C GLY A 504 8.88 -27.07 -6.69
N GLY A 505 9.97 -26.30 -6.79
CA GLY A 505 11.32 -26.76 -6.52
C GLY A 505 11.65 -26.91 -5.04
N THR A 506 11.17 -25.99 -4.19
CA THR A 506 11.43 -26.01 -2.74
C THR A 506 10.30 -26.70 -1.99
N SER A 507 9.06 -26.46 -2.39
CA SER A 507 7.87 -27.10 -1.83
C SER A 507 7.74 -28.57 -2.23
N ALA A 508 8.35 -28.99 -3.35
CA ALA A 508 8.19 -30.30 -3.97
C ALA A 508 6.72 -30.67 -4.31
N ILE A 509 5.84 -29.67 -4.42
CA ILE A 509 4.42 -29.84 -4.74
C ILE A 509 4.21 -29.95 -6.24
N ALA A 510 3.35 -30.88 -6.68
CA ALA A 510 2.98 -31.08 -8.08
C ALA A 510 1.46 -30.92 -8.27
N LYS A 511 1.03 -30.01 -9.15
CA LYS A 511 -0.39 -29.80 -9.52
C LYS A 511 -0.54 -29.69 -11.04
N THR A 512 -1.74 -29.91 -11.58
CA THR A 512 -1.96 -29.87 -13.03
C THR A 512 -2.35 -28.47 -13.48
N ALA A 513 -1.72 -27.95 -14.53
CA ALA A 513 -2.13 -26.70 -15.16
C ALA A 513 -3.47 -26.89 -15.90
N SER A 514 -4.54 -26.21 -15.47
CA SER A 514 -5.81 -26.14 -16.21
C SER A 514 -5.72 -25.19 -17.40
N SER A 515 -5.00 -24.08 -17.29
CA SER A 515 -4.81 -23.12 -18.39
C SER A 515 -3.55 -22.30 -18.18
N VAL A 516 -2.92 -21.89 -19.28
CA VAL A 516 -1.75 -21.02 -19.28
C VAL A 516 -2.03 -19.80 -20.14
N THR A 517 -1.95 -18.61 -19.57
CA THR A 517 -2.14 -17.35 -20.29
C THR A 517 -0.92 -16.46 -20.08
N ARG A 518 -0.37 -15.92 -21.16
CA ARG A 518 0.69 -14.91 -21.07
C ARG A 518 0.07 -13.52 -21.09
N ARG A 519 0.49 -12.67 -20.16
CA ARG A 519 0.02 -11.29 -20.03
C ARG A 519 1.17 -10.30 -20.14
N ILE A 520 0.91 -9.17 -20.78
CA ILE A 520 1.80 -8.01 -20.75
C ILE A 520 1.05 -6.73 -20.42
N TYR A 521 1.78 -5.77 -19.86
CA TYR A 521 1.28 -4.46 -19.46
C TYR A 521 2.06 -3.40 -20.23
N VAL A 522 1.35 -2.62 -21.05
CA VAL A 522 1.91 -1.59 -21.93
C VAL A 522 1.33 -0.24 -21.54
N ARG A 523 2.19 0.75 -21.29
CA ARG A 523 1.79 2.09 -20.84
C ARG A 523 2.18 3.18 -21.83
N GLY A 524 1.55 4.35 -21.68
CA GLY A 524 1.94 5.58 -22.39
C GLY A 524 1.75 5.50 -23.90
N SER A 525 0.64 4.92 -24.35
CA SER A 525 0.42 4.70 -25.78
C SER A 525 -0.31 5.86 -26.45
N ALA A 526 0.22 6.41 -27.54
CA ALA A 526 -0.53 7.45 -28.26
C ALA A 526 -1.73 6.90 -29.06
N GLY A 527 -1.77 5.58 -29.33
CA GLY A 527 -2.74 4.90 -30.19
C GLY A 527 -3.54 3.81 -29.48
N ILE A 528 -4.48 3.19 -30.19
CA ILE A 528 -5.30 2.09 -29.67
C ILE A 528 -4.79 0.75 -30.19
N PHE A 529 -4.37 -0.10 -29.27
CA PHE A 529 -4.11 -1.50 -29.59
C PHE A 529 -5.41 -2.29 -29.77
N SER A 530 -5.50 -3.08 -30.82
CA SER A 530 -6.69 -3.83 -31.25
C SER A 530 -6.55 -5.32 -31.00
N SER A 531 -7.66 -5.98 -30.69
CA SER A 531 -7.70 -7.44 -30.62
C SER A 531 -7.37 -8.05 -31.98
N GLY A 532 -6.56 -9.10 -31.99
CA GLY A 532 -6.12 -9.81 -33.18
C GLY A 532 -4.94 -9.17 -33.92
N GLU A 533 -4.45 -7.99 -33.50
CA GLU A 533 -3.27 -7.42 -34.15
C GLU A 533 -1.97 -8.04 -33.63
N THR A 534 -0.95 -8.04 -34.50
CA THR A 534 0.41 -8.40 -34.12
C THR A 534 1.09 -7.21 -33.45
N ILE A 535 1.74 -7.44 -32.31
CA ILE A 535 2.64 -6.50 -31.66
C ILE A 535 4.09 -6.94 -31.80
N ALA A 536 5.01 -5.98 -31.85
CA ALA A 536 6.45 -6.20 -31.95
C ALA A 536 7.22 -5.41 -30.88
N GLY A 537 8.18 -6.07 -30.23
CA GLY A 537 9.11 -5.48 -29.26
C GLY A 537 10.28 -4.84 -29.99
N GLY A 538 10.54 -3.56 -29.73
CA GLY A 538 11.53 -2.78 -30.47
C GLY A 538 12.97 -3.24 -30.23
N THR A 539 13.30 -3.70 -29.01
CA THR A 539 14.66 -4.14 -28.66
C THR A 539 14.82 -5.65 -28.66
N SER A 540 13.77 -6.37 -28.24
CA SER A 540 13.78 -7.83 -28.15
C SER A 540 13.54 -8.51 -29.49
N GLY A 541 12.91 -7.81 -30.45
CA GLY A 541 12.39 -8.41 -31.68
C GLY A 541 11.26 -9.41 -31.44
N ALA A 542 10.75 -9.52 -30.20
CA ALA A 542 9.67 -10.43 -29.88
C ALA A 542 8.38 -10.02 -30.59
N THR A 543 7.59 -10.99 -31.03
CA THR A 543 6.30 -10.75 -31.66
C THR A 543 5.22 -11.55 -30.97
N ALA A 544 4.00 -11.02 -30.90
CA ALA A 544 2.85 -11.74 -30.37
C ALA A 544 1.55 -11.20 -30.98
N VAL A 545 0.47 -11.97 -30.93
CA VAL A 545 -0.86 -11.52 -31.31
C VAL A 545 -1.67 -11.19 -30.06
N ILE A 546 -2.30 -10.01 -30.03
CA ILE A 546 -3.20 -9.63 -28.93
C ILE A 546 -4.45 -10.50 -29.01
N ALA A 547 -4.62 -11.43 -28.08
CA ALA A 547 -5.83 -12.25 -28.01
C ALA A 547 -7.02 -11.45 -27.47
N ALA A 548 -6.77 -10.60 -26.46
CA ALA A 548 -7.75 -9.67 -25.91
C ALA A 548 -7.03 -8.47 -25.27
N PRO A 549 -7.33 -7.22 -25.70
CA PRO A 549 -6.87 -6.02 -25.02
C PRO A 549 -7.85 -5.59 -23.93
N TYR A 550 -7.31 -5.38 -22.74
CA TYR A 550 -8.02 -4.78 -21.60
C TYR A 550 -7.36 -3.45 -21.27
N GLN A 551 -8.15 -2.45 -20.93
CA GLN A 551 -7.66 -1.24 -20.28
C GLN A 551 -8.27 -1.20 -18.89
N THR A 552 -7.47 -0.93 -17.88
CA THR A 552 -7.97 -0.72 -16.52
C THR A 552 -8.63 0.67 -16.47
N PRO A 553 -9.96 0.77 -16.29
CA PRO A 553 -10.59 2.06 -16.11
C PRO A 553 -10.28 2.59 -14.70
N LEU A 554 -10.15 3.91 -14.58
CA LEU A 554 -10.28 4.56 -13.28
C LEU A 554 -11.78 4.61 -12.94
N ALA A 555 -12.18 3.97 -11.85
CA ALA A 555 -13.59 3.87 -11.45
C ALA A 555 -13.83 4.58 -10.11
N ILE A 556 -14.70 5.57 -10.10
CA ILE A 556 -15.15 6.29 -8.91
C ILE A 556 -16.62 5.95 -8.69
N GLY A 557 -16.90 5.21 -7.64
CA GLY A 557 -18.24 4.90 -7.18
C GLY A 557 -18.80 5.96 -6.23
N PRO A 558 -19.89 5.60 -5.51
CA PRO A 558 -20.68 6.56 -4.75
C PRO A 558 -19.87 7.35 -3.74
N GLY A 559 -20.16 8.65 -3.62
CA GLY A 559 -19.50 9.53 -2.68
C GLY A 559 -20.22 10.84 -2.47
N THR A 560 -19.84 11.54 -1.40
CA THR A 560 -20.48 12.78 -0.95
C THR A 560 -19.50 13.94 -0.91
N LEU A 561 -19.91 15.07 -1.48
CA LEU A 561 -19.19 16.34 -1.52
C LEU A 561 -19.96 17.39 -0.69
N MET A 562 -19.31 18.04 0.27
CA MET A 562 -19.90 19.13 1.04
C MET A 562 -19.02 20.40 1.01
N ASN A 563 -19.60 21.52 0.59
CA ASN A 563 -19.03 22.87 0.65
C ASN A 563 -17.62 22.98 0.03
N CYS A 564 -17.41 22.37 -1.13
CA CYS A 564 -16.14 22.49 -1.87
C CYS A 564 -15.95 23.94 -2.33
N SER A 565 -14.77 24.54 -2.09
CA SER A 565 -14.55 25.98 -2.36
C SER A 565 -14.22 26.30 -3.83
N THR A 566 -13.78 25.30 -4.60
CA THR A 566 -13.32 25.43 -5.98
C THR A 566 -14.02 24.38 -6.86
N ASP A 567 -13.29 23.46 -7.50
CA ASP A 567 -13.86 22.41 -8.35
C ASP A 567 -14.23 21.19 -7.50
N ALA A 568 -15.38 20.58 -7.77
CA ALA A 568 -15.79 19.36 -7.09
C ALA A 568 -14.94 18.15 -7.55
N ILE A 569 -14.69 18.05 -8.86
CA ILE A 569 -13.83 17.00 -9.44
C ILE A 569 -12.95 17.61 -10.54
N VAL A 570 -11.65 17.32 -10.50
CA VAL A 570 -10.68 17.69 -11.53
C VAL A 570 -10.06 16.43 -12.13
N VAL A 571 -10.21 16.25 -13.43
CA VAL A 571 -9.53 15.22 -14.22
C VAL A 571 -8.38 15.88 -14.95
N ALA A 572 -7.14 15.53 -14.63
CA ALA A 572 -5.94 16.16 -15.20
C ALA A 572 -4.86 15.13 -15.50
N ASN A 573 -3.73 15.55 -16.10
CA ASN A 573 -2.53 14.71 -16.24
C ASN A 573 -2.78 13.32 -16.85
N CYS A 574 -3.79 13.20 -17.72
CA CYS A 574 -4.17 11.91 -18.28
C CYS A 574 -3.06 11.31 -19.14
N VAL A 575 -2.75 10.03 -18.91
CA VAL A 575 -1.83 9.27 -19.77
C VAL A 575 -2.64 8.62 -20.88
N THR A 576 -2.46 9.11 -22.11
CA THR A 576 -3.19 8.64 -23.29
C THR A 576 -2.92 7.14 -23.58
N PRO A 577 -3.94 6.33 -23.96
CA PRO A 577 -5.39 6.58 -23.86
C PRO A 577 -5.94 6.01 -22.54
N ALA A 578 -6.70 6.78 -21.76
CA ALA A 578 -7.27 6.33 -20.48
C ALA A 578 -8.80 6.27 -20.48
N SER A 579 -9.40 5.45 -19.61
CA SER A 579 -10.86 5.38 -19.41
C SER A 579 -11.25 5.77 -17.98
N LEU A 580 -12.37 6.47 -17.84
CA LEU A 580 -12.89 6.99 -16.58
C LEU A 580 -14.38 6.64 -16.41
N SER A 581 -14.77 6.19 -15.22
CA SER A 581 -16.16 6.04 -14.81
C SER A 581 -16.41 6.76 -13.50
N LEU A 582 -17.40 7.66 -13.46
CA LEU A 582 -17.90 8.34 -12.26
C LEU A 582 -19.36 7.94 -12.04
N THR A 583 -19.70 7.43 -10.86
CA THR A 583 -21.06 6.95 -10.55
C THR A 583 -21.51 7.34 -9.15
N GLY A 584 -22.75 7.80 -8.97
CA GLY A 584 -23.39 7.92 -7.66
C GLY A 584 -22.87 9.05 -6.77
N ILE A 585 -22.32 10.11 -7.36
CA ILE A 585 -21.70 11.24 -6.65
C ILE A 585 -22.76 12.28 -6.30
N ARG A 586 -22.84 12.68 -5.03
CA ARG A 586 -23.83 13.65 -4.54
C ARG A 586 -23.15 14.78 -3.79
N GLY A 587 -23.67 16.01 -3.86
CA GLY A 587 -23.17 17.07 -2.98
C GLY A 587 -23.36 18.50 -3.45
N ASN A 588 -22.63 19.42 -2.83
CA ASN A 588 -22.62 20.83 -3.21
C ASN A 588 -21.19 21.39 -3.38
N THR A 589 -21.05 22.32 -4.32
CA THR A 589 -19.81 23.06 -4.61
C THR A 589 -20.08 24.57 -4.63
N GLN A 590 -19.02 25.37 -4.41
CA GLN A 590 -19.04 26.83 -4.48
C GLN A 590 -18.44 27.36 -5.79
N SER A 591 -17.90 26.51 -6.67
CA SER A 591 -17.40 26.95 -7.98
C SER A 591 -17.76 25.96 -9.08
N HIS A 592 -16.88 25.04 -9.49
CA HIS A 592 -17.17 24.17 -10.65
C HIS A 592 -17.59 22.76 -10.21
N GLY A 593 -18.38 22.08 -11.04
CA GLY A 593 -18.79 20.69 -10.83
C GLY A 593 -17.65 19.72 -11.18
N ILE A 594 -17.53 19.38 -12.47
CA ILE A 594 -16.53 18.45 -13.00
C ILE A 594 -15.70 19.17 -14.09
N ARG A 595 -14.38 19.20 -13.93
CA ARG A 595 -13.44 19.82 -14.87
C ARG A 595 -12.47 18.78 -15.44
N PHE A 596 -12.46 18.61 -16.75
CA PHE A 596 -11.45 17.90 -17.52
C PHE A 596 -10.39 18.89 -17.98
N ASN A 597 -9.27 18.95 -17.27
CA ASN A 597 -8.10 19.74 -17.59
C ASN A 597 -7.13 18.93 -18.47
N LEU A 598 -7.48 18.79 -19.75
CA LEU A 598 -6.71 18.01 -20.72
C LEU A 598 -5.82 18.92 -21.60
N SER A 599 -4.52 18.64 -21.60
CA SER A 599 -3.50 19.29 -22.43
C SER A 599 -3.43 18.72 -23.85
N ALA A 600 -2.75 19.43 -24.76
CA ALA A 600 -2.46 18.94 -26.12
C ALA A 600 -1.80 17.55 -26.09
N GLY A 601 -2.38 16.59 -26.84
CA GLY A 601 -1.90 15.20 -26.89
C GLY A 601 -2.47 14.28 -25.80
N GLN A 602 -3.20 14.81 -24.81
CA GLN A 602 -3.92 14.00 -23.84
C GLN A 602 -5.26 13.53 -24.42
N ARG A 603 -5.60 12.26 -24.22
CA ARG A 603 -6.81 11.65 -24.77
C ARG A 603 -7.46 10.69 -23.78
N LEU A 604 -8.74 10.91 -23.50
CA LEU A 604 -9.59 9.98 -22.77
C LEU A 604 -10.41 9.17 -23.77
N ARG A 605 -10.33 7.84 -23.72
CA ARG A 605 -11.07 6.96 -24.63
C ARG A 605 -12.56 6.91 -24.28
N LYS A 606 -12.87 6.69 -23.00
CA LYS A 606 -14.24 6.59 -22.55
C LYS A 606 -14.42 7.28 -21.21
N VAL A 607 -15.39 8.16 -21.13
CA VAL A 607 -15.85 8.80 -19.90
C VAL A 607 -17.30 8.37 -19.69
N SER A 608 -17.60 7.71 -18.57
CA SER A 608 -18.97 7.38 -18.17
C SER A 608 -19.33 8.16 -16.92
N LEU A 609 -20.38 8.97 -16.98
CA LEU A 609 -20.93 9.71 -15.85
C LEU A 609 -22.33 9.18 -15.57
N ARG A 610 -22.58 8.66 -14.37
CA ARG A 610 -23.87 8.05 -14.00
C ARG A 610 -24.34 8.52 -12.64
N ASP A 611 -25.64 8.78 -12.49
CA ASP A 611 -26.29 9.04 -11.19
C ASP A 611 -25.59 10.13 -10.36
N ILE A 612 -25.28 11.26 -10.99
CA ILE A 612 -24.56 12.37 -10.34
C ILE A 612 -25.57 13.47 -9.99
N ALA A 613 -25.53 13.95 -8.75
CA ALA A 613 -26.39 15.03 -8.27
C ALA A 613 -25.55 16.12 -7.58
N LEU A 614 -25.26 17.21 -8.28
CA LEU A 614 -24.44 18.32 -7.75
C LEU A 614 -25.26 19.60 -7.64
N ARG A 615 -25.07 20.31 -6.54
CA ARG A 615 -25.72 21.59 -6.24
C ARG A 615 -24.68 22.71 -6.23
N ASN A 616 -25.03 23.91 -6.66
CA ASN A 616 -24.16 25.08 -6.56
C ASN A 616 -24.83 26.17 -5.73
N SER A 617 -24.14 26.66 -4.71
CA SER A 617 -24.65 27.72 -3.82
C SER A 617 -24.25 29.14 -4.24
N THR A 618 -23.43 29.27 -5.29
CA THR A 618 -22.95 30.53 -5.86
C THR A 618 -23.46 30.70 -7.29
N SER A 619 -23.49 31.92 -7.80
CA SER A 619 -23.92 32.18 -9.17
C SER A 619 -22.79 32.11 -10.21
N VAL A 620 -21.57 31.67 -9.88
CA VAL A 620 -20.37 31.84 -10.74
C VAL A 620 -19.84 30.49 -11.27
N GLY A 621 -20.58 29.40 -11.09
CA GLY A 621 -20.10 28.04 -11.31
C GLY A 621 -20.47 27.40 -12.66
N ILE A 622 -19.53 26.65 -13.25
CA ILE A 622 -19.77 25.77 -14.42
C ILE A 622 -19.88 24.31 -13.96
N ALA A 623 -20.96 23.63 -14.33
CA ALA A 623 -21.18 22.22 -13.96
C ALA A 623 -20.18 21.27 -14.64
N PHE A 624 -19.87 21.50 -15.91
CA PHE A 624 -18.90 20.72 -16.68
C PHE A 624 -17.96 21.59 -17.51
N ARG A 625 -16.66 21.28 -17.48
CA ARG A 625 -15.68 21.97 -18.31
C ARG A 625 -14.70 20.99 -18.92
N VAL A 626 -14.41 21.11 -20.21
CA VAL A 626 -13.29 20.46 -20.88
C VAL A 626 -12.37 21.57 -21.39
N THR A 627 -11.12 21.61 -20.94
CA THR A 627 -10.16 22.62 -21.41
C THR A 627 -9.72 22.34 -22.84
N THR A 628 -9.42 23.41 -23.59
CA THR A 628 -8.90 23.34 -24.95
C THR A 628 -7.50 22.74 -24.95
N GLY A 629 -7.32 21.58 -25.58
CA GLY A 629 -6.02 20.91 -25.72
C GLY A 629 -6.14 19.41 -25.98
N GLY A 630 -6.89 18.69 -25.14
CA GLY A 630 -7.07 17.25 -25.25
C GLY A 630 -8.37 16.79 -25.94
N VAL A 631 -8.48 15.47 -26.12
CA VAL A 631 -9.61 14.80 -26.80
C VAL A 631 -10.31 13.81 -25.87
N ILE A 632 -11.64 13.78 -25.89
CA ILE A 632 -12.44 12.71 -25.27
C ILE A 632 -13.11 11.93 -26.40
N ASP A 633 -12.82 10.64 -26.56
CA ASP A 633 -13.34 9.89 -27.70
C ASP A 633 -14.83 9.58 -27.56
N GLU A 634 -15.23 8.99 -26.44
CA GLU A 634 -16.61 8.68 -26.11
C GLU A 634 -16.96 9.19 -24.71
N MET A 635 -18.05 9.93 -24.59
CA MET A 635 -18.61 10.37 -23.32
C MET A 635 -20.06 9.90 -23.20
N LEU A 636 -20.34 9.12 -22.17
CA LEU A 636 -21.67 8.65 -21.78
C LEU A 636 -22.12 9.42 -20.54
N VAL A 637 -23.33 9.99 -20.57
CA VAL A 637 -23.93 10.68 -19.43
C VAL A 637 -25.36 10.20 -19.20
N ASP A 638 -25.62 9.67 -18.00
CA ASP A 638 -26.90 9.09 -17.58
C ASP A 638 -27.23 9.48 -16.13
N GLY A 639 -28.50 9.70 -15.79
CA GLY A 639 -28.91 10.07 -14.42
C GLY A 639 -28.24 11.32 -13.83
N PHE A 640 -27.94 12.33 -14.65
CA PHE A 640 -27.29 13.57 -14.24
C PHE A 640 -28.32 14.63 -13.79
N ASP A 641 -28.39 14.90 -12.48
CA ASP A 641 -29.32 15.84 -11.84
C ASP A 641 -28.61 17.15 -11.44
N MET A 642 -29.13 18.28 -11.96
CA MET A 642 -28.70 19.64 -11.65
C MET A 642 -29.87 20.56 -11.26
N SER A 643 -30.96 19.99 -10.75
CA SER A 643 -32.19 20.73 -10.40
C SER A 643 -31.96 21.92 -9.46
N GLU A 644 -30.87 21.93 -8.69
CA GLU A 644 -30.48 23.01 -7.77
C GLU A 644 -29.13 23.67 -8.14
N TRP A 645 -28.74 23.65 -9.43
CA TRP A 645 -27.54 24.35 -9.91
C TRP A 645 -27.85 25.81 -10.29
N VAL A 646 -27.17 26.76 -9.66
CA VAL A 646 -27.26 28.19 -9.99
C VAL A 646 -26.03 28.59 -10.82
N GLY A 647 -26.22 28.98 -12.08
CA GLY A 647 -25.16 29.51 -12.97
C GLY A 647 -25.34 31.00 -13.25
N ASP A 648 -24.33 31.66 -13.82
CA ASP A 648 -24.26 33.13 -14.03
C ASP A 648 -25.23 33.70 -15.08
N GLY A 649 -26.22 32.92 -15.51
CA GLY A 649 -27.21 33.36 -16.51
C GLY A 649 -26.67 33.53 -17.93
N THR A 650 -25.37 33.27 -18.18
CA THR A 650 -24.79 33.20 -19.53
C THR A 650 -24.68 31.75 -20.04
N GLY A 651 -25.37 30.84 -19.35
CA GLY A 651 -25.07 29.42 -19.23
C GLY A 651 -25.02 28.58 -20.49
N SER A 652 -23.82 28.08 -20.79
CA SER A 652 -23.68 26.67 -21.15
C SER A 652 -23.20 25.90 -19.92
N SER A 653 -23.97 24.89 -19.50
CA SER A 653 -23.58 23.96 -18.42
C SER A 653 -22.34 23.12 -18.77
N ILE A 654 -21.81 23.32 -19.99
CA ILE A 654 -20.62 22.70 -20.56
C ILE A 654 -19.80 23.78 -21.29
N THR A 655 -18.51 23.91 -21.01
CA THR A 655 -17.54 24.68 -21.85
C THR A 655 -16.56 23.69 -22.50
N ALA A 656 -16.35 23.76 -23.82
CA ALA A 656 -15.86 22.62 -24.61
C ALA A 656 -14.40 22.69 -25.08
N GLY A 657 -13.72 21.53 -24.97
CA GLY A 657 -12.69 21.02 -25.88
C GLY A 657 -13.31 19.97 -26.84
N ILE A 658 -12.51 19.07 -27.43
CA ILE A 658 -12.98 18.10 -28.44
C ILE A 658 -13.53 16.84 -27.77
N VAL A 659 -14.85 16.61 -27.83
CA VAL A 659 -15.49 15.31 -27.53
C VAL A 659 -15.92 14.68 -28.86
N THR A 660 -15.41 13.50 -29.24
CA THR A 660 -15.67 12.90 -30.58
C THR A 660 -16.94 12.06 -30.69
N ARG A 661 -17.53 11.64 -29.56
CA ARG A 661 -18.81 10.93 -29.50
C ARG A 661 -19.49 11.18 -28.14
N PHE A 662 -20.73 11.66 -28.14
CA PHE A 662 -21.52 11.91 -26.93
C PHE A 662 -22.80 11.05 -26.94
N ILE A 663 -23.08 10.37 -25.83
CA ILE A 663 -24.25 9.51 -25.63
C ILE A 663 -24.96 9.99 -24.35
N GLY A 664 -26.11 10.65 -24.49
CA GLY A 664 -26.87 11.20 -23.36
C GLY A 664 -28.23 10.52 -23.15
N GLY A 665 -28.59 10.25 -21.89
CA GLY A 665 -29.96 9.91 -21.46
C GLY A 665 -30.88 11.14 -21.32
N ASP A 666 -32.14 10.93 -20.94
CA ASP A 666 -33.10 12.01 -20.63
C ASP A 666 -32.74 12.69 -19.30
N ASN A 667 -31.78 13.61 -19.35
CA ASN A 667 -31.25 14.32 -18.18
C ASN A 667 -31.84 15.74 -18.10
N PRO A 668 -32.77 16.05 -17.16
CA PRO A 668 -33.46 17.34 -17.07
C PRO A 668 -32.52 18.54 -16.96
N GLY A 669 -31.36 18.37 -16.31
CA GLY A 669 -30.33 19.42 -16.19
C GLY A 669 -29.48 19.63 -17.46
N LEU A 670 -29.47 18.65 -18.37
CA LEU A 670 -28.83 18.76 -19.69
C LEU A 670 -29.84 19.17 -20.78
N GLN A 671 -31.10 19.45 -20.43
CA GLN A 671 -32.13 19.91 -21.39
C GLN A 671 -31.92 21.35 -21.91
N GLY A 672 -30.72 21.89 -21.74
CA GLY A 672 -30.24 23.08 -22.42
C GLY A 672 -28.97 22.85 -23.25
N THR A 673 -28.36 21.67 -23.32
CA THR A 673 -27.10 21.44 -24.06
C THR A 673 -27.39 20.73 -25.38
N SER A 674 -27.43 21.38 -26.52
CA SER A 674 -26.57 22.48 -26.96
C SER A 674 -27.17 23.89 -26.76
N SER A 675 -26.68 24.62 -25.74
CA SER A 675 -26.87 26.08 -25.63
C SER A 675 -25.63 26.86 -26.07
N VAL A 676 -24.62 26.17 -26.63
CA VAL A 676 -23.84 26.82 -27.68
C VAL A 676 -24.55 26.45 -28.98
N PRO A 677 -25.34 27.38 -29.57
CA PRO A 677 -25.54 27.39 -31.01
C PRO A 677 -24.31 26.84 -31.72
N ILE A 678 -24.40 25.71 -32.42
CA ILE A 678 -23.34 25.40 -33.38
C ILE A 678 -23.48 26.49 -34.45
N ASN A 679 -22.68 27.54 -34.37
CA ASN A 679 -22.68 28.63 -35.33
C ASN A 679 -21.98 28.14 -36.59
N LEU A 680 -22.78 27.72 -37.56
CA LEU A 680 -22.32 27.19 -38.83
C LEU A 680 -21.96 28.35 -39.78
N GLY A 681 -20.77 28.93 -39.63
CA GLY A 681 -20.32 30.06 -40.46
C GLY A 681 -19.90 29.70 -41.89
N ALA A 682 -19.77 28.41 -42.20
CA ALA A 682 -19.36 27.88 -43.50
C ALA A 682 -20.07 26.55 -43.82
N ASN A 683 -19.98 26.09 -45.08
CA ASN A 683 -20.46 24.75 -45.45
C ASN A 683 -19.79 23.70 -44.56
N THR A 684 -20.58 22.81 -43.96
CA THR A 684 -20.10 21.93 -42.89
C THR A 684 -20.69 20.53 -43.06
N THR A 685 -19.88 19.50 -42.99
CA THR A 685 -20.37 18.12 -42.84
C THR A 685 -20.41 17.77 -41.35
N LEU A 686 -21.59 17.42 -40.86
CA LEU A 686 -21.84 17.00 -39.51
C LEU A 686 -21.43 15.52 -39.37
N PHE A 687 -20.54 15.22 -38.43
CA PHE A 687 -20.10 13.84 -38.17
C PHE A 687 -20.50 13.40 -36.76
N GLY A 688 -21.03 12.18 -36.61
CA GLY A 688 -20.93 11.32 -35.42
C GLY A 688 -21.36 11.80 -34.02
N LEU A 689 -21.88 13.02 -33.84
CA LEU A 689 -21.97 13.64 -32.50
C LEU A 689 -23.22 14.46 -32.19
N HIS A 690 -24.07 14.74 -33.18
CA HIS A 690 -25.06 15.79 -33.04
C HIS A 690 -26.42 15.30 -32.51
N ASN A 691 -26.48 14.17 -31.80
CA ASN A 691 -27.74 13.69 -31.25
C ASN A 691 -28.28 14.70 -30.21
N ARG A 692 -29.49 15.22 -30.47
CA ARG A 692 -30.20 16.31 -29.81
C ARG A 692 -29.48 17.67 -29.86
N ALA A 693 -28.53 17.88 -30.78
CA ALA A 693 -27.89 19.18 -30.98
C ALA A 693 -28.86 20.19 -31.62
N PHE A 694 -28.57 21.48 -31.47
CA PHE A 694 -29.31 22.61 -32.01
C PHE A 694 -28.36 23.56 -32.75
N CYS A 695 -28.44 23.53 -34.07
CA CYS A 695 -27.54 24.21 -34.99
C CYS A 695 -28.11 25.56 -35.44
N HIS A 696 -27.25 26.57 -35.58
CA HIS A 696 -27.63 27.91 -36.02
C HIS A 696 -26.72 28.43 -37.13
N ASN A 697 -27.27 29.16 -38.09
CA ASN A 697 -26.46 29.94 -39.05
C ASN A 697 -26.34 31.38 -38.56
N ASN A 698 -25.44 31.61 -37.60
CA ASN A 698 -25.20 32.93 -37.00
C ASN A 698 -23.86 33.47 -37.53
N GLY A 699 -23.88 34.08 -38.72
CA GLY A 699 -22.72 34.83 -39.25
C GLY A 699 -22.34 34.63 -40.72
N ALA A 700 -23.05 33.81 -41.50
CA ALA A 700 -22.78 33.70 -42.93
C ALA A 700 -23.42 34.84 -43.72
N GLY A 701 -22.63 35.60 -44.49
CA GLY A 701 -23.13 36.59 -45.46
C GLY A 701 -23.72 35.99 -46.75
N ALA A 702 -24.08 34.69 -46.74
CA ALA A 702 -24.63 33.94 -47.87
C ALA A 702 -25.32 32.65 -47.39
N ALA A 703 -26.11 32.01 -48.27
CA ALA A 703 -26.66 30.68 -48.05
C ALA A 703 -25.56 29.64 -47.82
N ARG A 704 -25.79 28.68 -46.90
CA ARG A 704 -24.82 27.64 -46.54
C ARG A 704 -25.46 26.26 -46.56
N THR A 705 -24.69 25.28 -47.03
CA THR A 705 -25.10 23.87 -47.06
C THR A 705 -24.39 23.09 -45.96
N HIS A 706 -25.19 22.36 -45.19
CA HIS A 706 -24.71 21.51 -44.11
C HIS A 706 -25.12 20.07 -44.38
N THR A 707 -24.12 19.22 -44.62
CA THR A 707 -24.36 17.80 -44.83
C THR A 707 -24.62 17.14 -43.47
N LEU A 708 -25.75 16.46 -43.32
CA LEU A 708 -26.12 15.67 -42.15
C LEU A 708 -25.12 14.50 -41.96
N PRO A 709 -25.01 13.90 -40.77
CA PRO A 709 -24.32 12.62 -40.63
C PRO A 709 -25.15 11.48 -41.29
N PRO A 710 -24.56 10.29 -41.47
CA PRO A 710 -25.33 9.10 -41.84
C PRO A 710 -26.54 8.92 -40.91
N ALA A 711 -27.73 8.73 -41.47
CA ALA A 711 -28.95 8.46 -40.73
C ALA A 711 -28.83 7.09 -40.04
N VAL A 712 -28.84 7.11 -38.71
CA VAL A 712 -28.81 5.92 -37.85
C VAL A 712 -30.01 6.00 -36.89
N PRO A 713 -30.78 4.90 -36.68
CA PRO A 713 -31.94 4.91 -35.80
C PRO A 713 -31.65 5.53 -34.42
N GLY A 714 -32.51 6.48 -33.98
CA GLY A 714 -32.41 7.16 -32.68
C GLY A 714 -31.59 8.46 -32.70
N LEU A 715 -31.08 8.88 -33.86
CA LEU A 715 -30.38 10.15 -34.02
C LEU A 715 -31.37 11.30 -34.23
N ARG A 716 -31.28 12.38 -33.45
CA ARG A 716 -32.14 13.56 -33.51
C ARG A 716 -31.28 14.83 -33.64
N ILE A 717 -31.60 15.83 -34.45
CA ILE A 717 -30.84 17.09 -34.58
C ILE A 717 -31.81 18.22 -34.87
N GLY A 718 -31.72 19.35 -34.18
CA GLY A 718 -32.49 20.55 -34.49
C GLY A 718 -31.65 21.63 -35.18
N PHE A 719 -32.33 22.46 -35.96
CA PHE A 719 -31.73 23.50 -36.79
C PHE A 719 -32.60 24.77 -36.74
N ALA A 720 -31.99 25.95 -36.70
CA ALA A 720 -32.68 27.24 -36.78
C ALA A 720 -31.88 28.33 -37.52
N GLY A 721 -32.57 29.15 -38.31
CA GLY A 721 -32.00 30.29 -39.03
C GLY A 721 -32.01 31.57 -38.19
N VAL A 722 -30.85 32.05 -37.72
CA VAL A 722 -30.77 33.20 -36.78
C VAL A 722 -30.38 34.51 -37.48
N HIS A 723 -30.14 34.51 -38.81
CA HIS A 723 -29.89 35.73 -39.57
C HIS A 723 -31.07 36.07 -40.47
N SER A 724 -31.52 37.33 -40.44
CA SER A 724 -32.77 37.81 -41.07
C SER A 724 -32.78 37.85 -42.61
N THR A 725 -31.76 37.29 -43.28
CA THR A 725 -31.56 37.51 -44.74
C THR A 725 -31.05 36.31 -45.55
N HIS A 726 -30.71 35.16 -44.94
CA HIS A 726 -30.12 34.04 -45.68
C HIS A 726 -30.65 32.68 -45.21
N VAL A 727 -30.73 31.73 -46.15
CA VAL A 727 -31.26 30.37 -45.94
C VAL A 727 -30.20 29.38 -45.44
N MET A 728 -30.65 28.32 -44.77
CA MET A 728 -29.84 27.17 -44.35
C MET A 728 -30.26 25.91 -45.10
N ASN A 729 -29.34 25.28 -45.82
CA ASN A 729 -29.58 24.06 -46.59
C ASN A 729 -29.08 22.84 -45.79
N LEU A 730 -29.93 21.83 -45.60
CA LEU A 730 -29.63 20.59 -44.89
C LEU A 730 -29.59 19.42 -45.86
N ASP A 731 -28.39 18.99 -46.20
CA ASP A 731 -28.12 17.98 -47.21
C ASP A 731 -27.95 16.59 -46.55
N PRO A 732 -28.78 15.58 -46.87
CA PRO A 732 -28.60 14.24 -46.32
C PRO A 732 -27.29 13.59 -46.82
N ASN A 733 -26.61 12.82 -45.96
CA ASN A 733 -25.32 12.22 -46.30
C ASN A 733 -25.43 11.17 -47.42
N GLY A 734 -24.74 11.37 -48.53
CA GLY A 734 -24.57 10.35 -49.56
C GLY A 734 -25.89 9.91 -50.19
N THR A 735 -26.36 8.70 -49.86
CA THR A 735 -27.63 8.13 -50.35
C THR A 735 -28.80 8.28 -49.39
N ASP A 736 -28.59 8.95 -48.25
CA ASP A 736 -29.64 9.17 -47.26
C ASP A 736 -30.73 10.09 -47.81
N THR A 737 -31.92 10.05 -47.22
CA THR A 737 -33.04 10.90 -47.62
C THR A 737 -33.70 11.56 -46.43
N ILE A 738 -34.26 12.75 -46.63
CA ILE A 738 -35.20 13.38 -45.69
C ILE A 738 -36.62 13.07 -46.18
N LYS A 739 -37.46 12.48 -45.32
CA LYS A 739 -38.82 12.06 -45.65
C LYS A 739 -39.62 13.26 -46.15
N GLY A 740 -40.11 13.17 -47.39
CA GLY A 740 -40.83 14.24 -48.10
C GLY A 740 -40.03 14.89 -49.24
N GLY A 741 -38.69 14.89 -49.19
CA GLY A 741 -37.85 15.55 -50.19
C GLY A 741 -37.62 14.76 -51.48
N GLY A 742 -37.54 13.43 -51.41
CA GLY A 742 -37.08 12.60 -52.52
C GLY A 742 -35.55 12.47 -52.58
N ALA A 743 -35.03 11.57 -53.41
CA ALA A 743 -33.59 11.28 -53.47
C ALA A 743 -32.80 12.49 -54.00
N GLY A 744 -31.67 12.79 -53.36
CA GLY A 744 -30.76 13.87 -53.75
C GLY A 744 -31.23 15.28 -53.40
N LYS A 745 -32.35 15.43 -52.69
CA LYS A 745 -32.85 16.74 -52.27
C LYS A 745 -32.39 17.11 -50.86
N TYR A 746 -32.11 18.39 -50.66
CA TYR A 746 -31.83 18.99 -49.36
C TYR A 746 -33.05 19.75 -48.82
N LEU A 747 -33.16 19.83 -47.50
CA LEU A 747 -34.19 20.63 -46.81
C LEU A 747 -33.69 22.08 -46.71
N ILE A 748 -34.58 23.06 -46.95
CA ILE A 748 -34.26 24.48 -46.80
C ILE A 748 -34.94 25.04 -45.55
N LEU A 749 -34.23 25.87 -44.80
CA LEU A 749 -34.79 26.69 -43.73
C LEU A 749 -34.58 28.18 -44.05
N ASP A 750 -35.68 28.92 -44.11
CA ASP A 750 -35.67 30.36 -44.23
C ASP A 750 -35.34 31.07 -42.89
N PRO A 751 -35.00 32.36 -42.93
CA PRO A 751 -34.81 33.16 -41.72
C PRO A 751 -35.98 33.06 -40.74
N GLY A 752 -35.69 32.69 -39.48
CA GLY A 752 -36.69 32.53 -38.42
C GLY A 752 -37.37 31.16 -38.37
N GLU A 753 -37.09 30.27 -39.32
CA GLU A 753 -37.61 28.90 -39.30
C GLU A 753 -36.75 27.96 -38.45
N ARG A 754 -37.41 26.89 -37.96
CA ARG A 754 -36.78 25.84 -37.16
C ARG A 754 -37.34 24.49 -37.53
N VAL A 755 -36.46 23.48 -37.60
CA VAL A 755 -36.86 22.06 -37.68
C VAL A 755 -36.09 21.21 -36.69
N ILE A 756 -36.64 20.05 -36.39
CA ILE A 756 -35.99 18.94 -35.70
C ILE A 756 -36.07 17.73 -36.62
N LEU A 757 -34.92 17.20 -37.02
CA LEU A 757 -34.78 15.97 -37.78
C LEU A 757 -34.52 14.80 -36.83
N GLU A 758 -35.14 13.66 -37.11
CA GLU A 758 -34.98 12.42 -36.36
C GLU A 758 -34.87 11.25 -37.34
N ALA A 759 -33.84 10.43 -37.20
CA ALA A 759 -33.63 9.22 -37.97
C ALA A 759 -34.30 8.04 -37.26
N TYR A 760 -35.40 7.54 -37.81
CA TYR A 760 -36.10 6.35 -37.29
C TYR A 760 -35.58 5.04 -37.91
N ALA A 761 -34.90 5.11 -39.05
CA ALA A 761 -34.34 3.99 -39.77
C ALA A 761 -32.99 4.38 -40.39
N ALA A 762 -32.14 3.40 -40.69
CA ALA A 762 -30.91 3.66 -41.41
C ALA A 762 -31.22 4.28 -42.79
N GLY A 763 -30.52 5.35 -43.15
CA GLY A 763 -30.69 6.05 -44.42
C GLY A 763 -31.90 7.00 -44.53
N LEU A 764 -32.69 7.18 -43.47
CA LEU A 764 -33.89 8.03 -43.49
C LEU A 764 -33.96 8.99 -42.31
N TRP A 765 -34.00 10.28 -42.62
CA TRP A 765 -34.31 11.38 -41.71
C TRP A 765 -35.79 11.77 -41.81
N VAL A 766 -36.39 12.18 -40.70
CA VAL A 766 -37.78 12.65 -40.62
C VAL A 766 -37.83 13.94 -39.84
N VAL A 767 -38.54 14.95 -40.35
CA VAL A 767 -38.84 16.15 -39.56
C VAL A 767 -39.85 15.77 -38.48
N SER A 768 -39.40 15.69 -37.22
CA SER A 768 -40.24 15.34 -36.07
C SER A 768 -40.87 16.56 -35.39
N SER A 769 -40.36 17.77 -35.68
CA SER A 769 -40.96 19.03 -35.24
C SER A 769 -40.52 20.17 -36.16
N ALA A 770 -41.38 21.17 -36.36
CA ALA A 770 -41.07 22.37 -37.12
C ALA A 770 -41.77 23.60 -36.54
N ILE A 771 -41.16 24.78 -36.70
CA ILE A 771 -41.74 26.09 -36.43
C ILE A 771 -41.46 26.96 -37.65
N GLY A 772 -42.50 27.55 -38.25
CA GLY A 772 -42.38 28.44 -39.41
C GLY A 772 -42.18 27.74 -40.75
N TRP A 773 -41.49 26.59 -40.77
CA TRP A 773 -41.13 25.85 -41.98
C TRP A 773 -42.33 25.37 -42.81
N SER A 774 -42.37 25.74 -44.10
CA SER A 774 -43.42 25.38 -45.07
C SER A 774 -43.28 24.00 -45.72
N GLY A 775 -42.20 23.27 -45.47
CA GLY A 775 -42.00 21.95 -46.07
C GLY A 775 -41.13 21.96 -47.34
N ASP A 776 -40.28 22.97 -47.50
CA ASP A 776 -39.54 23.21 -48.74
C ASP A 776 -38.30 22.32 -48.90
N PHE A 777 -38.15 21.75 -50.11
CA PHE A 777 -37.04 20.90 -50.52
C PHE A 777 -36.57 21.28 -51.92
N GLU A 778 -35.26 21.38 -52.14
CA GLU A 778 -34.66 21.70 -53.44
C GLU A 778 -33.67 20.62 -53.92
N ALA A 779 -33.37 20.66 -55.21
CA ALA A 779 -32.49 19.72 -55.91
C ALA A 779 -31.04 20.22 -55.99
#